data_AF-A0A2P8QY27-F1
#
_entry.id   AF-A0A2P8QY27-F1
#
_cell.length_a   1.000
_cell.length_b   1.000
_cell.length_c   1.000
_cell.angle_alpha   90.00
_cell.angle_beta   90.00
_cell.angle_gamma   90.00
#
_symmetry.space_group_name_H-M   'P 1'
#
loop_
_entity.id
_entity.type
_entity.pdbx_description
1 polymer ?
#
loop_
_entity_poly.entity_id
_entity_poly.type
_entity_poly.pdbx_seq_one_letter_code
_entity_poly.pdbx_strand_id
1 'polypeptide(L)'
;MGRIFWREVVRLGLVSVVIGSTAFGSAALAQVPPDSQLRPDNTLGVDNSIVNSSPDGIDTISGGATRGSNLFHSFEQFSIPNGRAALFDNGANIQNILTRVTGGSRSEIDGILAARGTANLFLLNPNGIIFGQNARLIVGGSFIATTANSINFADGTQFSATPGTGAPLLTVSVPLGLQFGVNPGNMINRANGVGLQVDAGRTLALIGGNVSLEGGDLTAAGGRVELGAVAAPGVVGINPDLSGFRFSFPTDLTLSDISLTNGAFIDVRAGGGGSIAVNSRNLSLTRGSQLRAGIARGQGTDGAQAGDIDVNAQDTISIAELTGGLFSGIFNIVLPESTGNGGNINIKARSLTLTDDGVLSASTFGNGNAGNIFVQVDDSISLSNSSRFFSRVDPQATGKGGNIDIKARSLSLIDDSELTTTTFGRGSAGNIQVNVADALSINGSSSLEATSASQGNSGNITITAGGLVSIDGGVSGNLSSISSLLLPTAEFEGVRQGGEINITARSLSVTNGAQIATTAAGQGNAGNIRVDATDDVSVLGNAAIQAISGSAGNAGNVTVNAGDRIVVDGSSGIFSAVTQFGQFRGDGEGGDIKIAARSLSLTNGAQIGASSQGRGNAGNIQIDVADSLDASGKSFIQAFSNGEGNAGNITINAGDRVAFSGTGTRSDLSGIISSIEENTPRSDRRAGDINIKARSLFLSDGTLLETSARNSGNAGNIQLSLSDSVSISSGALLRAISSSPGNSGNISITAGGLVSVDGVGTDGEASLVINGLAPTTAFEGSRQGGDIKITARSLSITNQAQIGTSTFGQGNAGNIQVDIADDISIGAGSSLQALSVAKGNAGNITVTAGDRISLDGTGGIFTAVAQLEQFRGEGEGGDIKIAARSLSLTNGAELNTSNIVQGSAGDIDIDVRSLDLDRSSIFAATNLGDGGNIRLRASKELRLRNNSRISTSAGLFQLAGNGGNISIDTPLIVANFDGNNDITANAFSGSGGRVDITADTIVGFTPLSRQELQALLGTDDPTQLDPSRLPSNDITAISQTNPSLSGTVTFNAADIDPSRDIVELPTGLVDASSLVAAGCPSGVENRFAVTGRGGLPPSPGDKLSSDALLTDWATLQTPETQNRAAVEPAIPKADRTTTPVEPIQEATSWQFDRDGKVILTTAPLATTRRYNPPTSCQGS
;
A
#
# COMPACT_ATOMS: atom_id res chain seq x y z
N MET A 1 -41.95 -14.47 55.79
CA MET A 1 -42.56 -14.64 57.14
C MET A 1 -41.53 -14.26 58.19
N GLY A 2 -41.90 -13.61 59.31
CA GLY A 2 -41.03 -13.28 60.46
C GLY A 2 -39.94 -12.22 60.18
N ARG A 3 -40.05 -10.94 60.56
CA ARG A 3 -40.06 -10.25 61.88
C ARG A 3 -38.74 -10.28 62.70
N ILE A 4 -38.06 -9.11 62.68
CA ILE A 4 -37.56 -8.31 63.84
C ILE A 4 -36.10 -8.47 64.35
N PHE A 5 -35.31 -7.41 64.05
CA PHE A 5 -34.32 -6.63 64.83
C PHE A 5 -33.02 -7.21 65.46
N TRP A 6 -31.91 -6.61 64.99
CA TRP A 6 -30.78 -5.98 65.75
C TRP A 6 -30.03 -6.71 66.87
N ARG A 7 -28.72 -6.91 66.65
CA ARG A 7 -27.65 -6.53 67.61
C ARG A 7 -26.25 -6.51 66.96
N GLU A 8 -25.49 -5.45 67.20
CA GLU A 8 -24.10 -5.26 66.75
C GLU A 8 -23.03 -5.84 67.72
N VAL A 9 -21.78 -5.72 67.29
CA VAL A 9 -20.52 -5.52 68.05
C VAL A 9 -19.57 -6.72 68.19
N VAL A 10 -18.55 -6.68 67.31
CA VAL A 10 -17.10 -6.94 67.53
C VAL A 10 -16.66 -8.19 68.29
N ARG A 11 -15.91 -9.06 67.58
CA ARG A 11 -14.82 -9.88 68.14
C ARG A 11 -13.60 -9.86 67.21
N LEU A 12 -12.54 -9.15 67.62
CA LEU A 12 -11.18 -9.33 67.09
C LEU A 12 -10.44 -10.38 67.92
N GLY A 13 -9.65 -11.23 67.24
CA GLY A 13 -8.95 -12.36 67.85
C GLY A 13 -7.70 -11.96 68.65
N LEU A 14 -7.41 -12.72 69.71
CA LEU A 14 -6.22 -12.54 70.56
C LEU A 14 -4.92 -12.98 69.87
N VAL A 15 -3.84 -12.26 70.17
CA VAL A 15 -2.49 -12.84 70.30
C VAL A 15 -1.94 -12.41 71.66
N SER A 16 -1.36 -13.35 72.41
CA SER A 16 -1.04 -13.21 73.84
C SER A 16 0.47 -13.21 74.09
N VAL A 17 1.04 -12.21 74.76
CA VAL A 17 2.30 -12.33 75.53
C VAL A 17 2.30 -11.48 76.81
N VAL A 18 2.12 -12.19 77.94
CA VAL A 18 2.80 -12.07 79.25
C VAL A 18 3.33 -10.71 79.77
N ILE A 19 2.61 -10.19 80.79
CA ILE A 19 3.06 -9.61 82.08
C ILE A 19 4.24 -8.60 82.11
N GLY A 20 3.90 -7.35 82.47
CA GLY A 20 4.82 -6.37 83.11
C GLY A 20 4.02 -5.35 83.93
N SER A 21 4.17 -5.36 85.27
CA SER A 21 3.28 -4.62 86.18
C SER A 21 3.79 -3.21 86.54
N THR A 22 3.05 -2.16 86.15
CA THR A 22 3.02 -0.88 86.86
C THR A 22 1.60 -0.32 86.89
N ALA A 23 1.18 0.21 88.04
CA ALA A 23 -0.13 0.82 88.20
C ALA A 23 -0.06 2.33 87.95
N PHE A 24 -0.79 2.81 86.95
CA PHE A 24 -1.16 4.22 86.82
C PHE A 24 -2.66 4.32 86.51
N GLY A 25 -3.33 5.27 87.15
CA GLY A 25 -4.79 5.33 87.19
C GLY A 25 -5.42 5.64 85.83
N SER A 26 -6.47 4.90 85.49
CA SER A 26 -7.34 5.19 84.34
C SER A 26 -8.16 6.45 84.60
N ALA A 27 -7.58 7.61 84.36
CA ALA A 27 -8.37 8.81 84.07
C ALA A 27 -9.04 8.60 82.72
N ALA A 28 -10.29 8.12 82.74
CA ALA A 28 -11.14 8.12 81.56
C ALA A 28 -11.39 9.57 81.16
N LEU A 29 -10.62 10.06 80.18
CA LEU A 29 -10.92 11.31 79.48
C LEU A 29 -12.23 11.09 78.71
N ALA A 30 -13.35 11.42 79.36
CA ALA A 30 -14.60 11.64 78.66
C ALA A 30 -14.38 12.82 77.70
N GLN A 31 -14.20 12.52 76.41
CA GLN A 31 -14.23 13.55 75.38
C GLN A 31 -15.62 14.17 75.40
N VAL A 32 -15.70 15.42 75.88
CA VAL A 32 -16.89 16.25 75.71
C VAL A 32 -17.06 16.43 74.20
N PRO A 33 -18.21 16.05 73.61
CA PRO A 33 -18.42 16.29 72.18
C PRO A 33 -18.37 17.80 71.91
N PRO A 34 -17.81 18.24 70.76
CA PRO A 34 -17.71 19.65 70.44
C PRO A 34 -19.09 20.33 70.44
N ASP A 35 -19.14 21.63 70.76
CA ASP A 35 -20.39 22.39 70.78
C ASP A 35 -21.13 22.33 69.43
N SER A 36 -22.46 22.38 69.46
CA SER A 36 -23.26 22.38 68.24
C SER A 36 -23.05 23.67 67.43
N GLN A 37 -22.93 23.52 66.12
CA GLN A 37 -22.77 24.63 65.17
C GLN A 37 -23.99 24.76 64.23
N LEU A 38 -25.16 24.33 64.72
CA LEU A 38 -26.46 24.51 64.07
C LEU A 38 -27.22 25.64 64.76
N ARG A 39 -27.35 26.79 64.07
CA ARG A 39 -28.01 27.98 64.61
C ARG A 39 -29.17 28.40 63.71
N PRO A 40 -30.43 28.17 64.13
CA PRO A 40 -31.61 28.69 63.44
C PRO A 40 -31.59 30.21 63.25
N ASP A 41 -32.26 30.67 62.21
CA ASP A 41 -32.63 32.08 62.04
C ASP A 41 -34.15 32.29 62.22
N ASN A 42 -34.58 33.55 62.19
CA ASN A 42 -36.00 33.94 62.37
C ASN A 42 -36.72 34.26 61.04
N THR A 43 -36.14 33.91 59.89
CA THR A 43 -36.63 34.30 58.54
C THR A 43 -37.78 33.43 58.01
N LEU A 44 -38.22 32.45 58.79
CA LEU A 44 -39.49 31.70 58.60
C LEU A 44 -40.64 32.25 59.46
N GLY A 45 -40.40 33.31 60.24
CA GLY A 45 -41.40 33.90 61.13
C GLY A 45 -41.75 32.97 62.30
N VAL A 46 -43.04 32.70 62.50
CA VAL A 46 -43.53 31.82 63.59
C VAL A 46 -43.25 30.33 63.35
N ASP A 47 -43.00 29.94 62.10
CA ASP A 47 -42.69 28.56 61.70
C ASP A 47 -41.16 28.30 61.76
N ASN A 48 -40.49 28.74 62.83
CA ASN A 48 -39.02 28.74 62.90
C ASN A 48 -38.41 27.32 63.03
N SER A 49 -37.17 27.14 62.56
CA SER A 49 -36.40 25.92 62.84
C SER A 49 -36.05 25.86 64.34
N ILE A 50 -36.11 24.67 64.92
CA ILE A 50 -35.78 24.42 66.34
C ILE A 50 -34.70 23.34 66.39
N VAL A 51 -33.55 23.65 67.01
CA VAL A 51 -32.46 22.69 67.26
C VAL A 51 -32.47 22.31 68.73
N ASN A 52 -32.64 21.01 69.00
CA ASN A 52 -32.51 20.44 70.33
C ASN A 52 -31.20 19.65 70.39
N SER A 53 -30.16 20.28 70.95
CA SER A 53 -28.83 19.67 71.09
C SER A 53 -28.76 18.73 72.29
N SER A 54 -28.44 17.47 72.04
CA SER A 54 -28.25 16.46 73.09
C SER A 54 -26.76 16.32 73.50
N PRO A 55 -26.47 16.00 74.78
CA PRO A 55 -25.12 15.64 75.24
C PRO A 55 -24.56 14.36 74.62
N ASP A 56 -25.38 13.52 73.98
CA ASP A 56 -24.94 12.33 73.23
C ASP A 56 -24.36 12.65 71.84
N GLY A 57 -24.35 13.94 71.44
CA GLY A 57 -23.86 14.41 70.14
C GLY A 57 -24.94 14.53 69.05
N ILE A 58 -26.19 14.14 69.31
CA ILE A 58 -27.29 14.23 68.35
C ILE A 58 -28.05 15.56 68.51
N ASP A 59 -27.97 16.40 67.49
CA ASP A 59 -28.75 17.62 67.35
C ASP A 59 -30.05 17.31 66.58
N THR A 60 -31.19 17.28 67.27
CA THR A 60 -32.49 17.02 66.63
C THR A 60 -33.10 18.31 66.11
N ILE A 61 -33.30 18.39 64.80
CA ILE A 61 -33.94 19.51 64.09
C ILE A 61 -35.44 19.24 64.00
N SER A 62 -36.24 20.19 64.47
CA SER A 62 -37.71 20.16 64.47
C SER A 62 -38.28 21.56 64.17
N GLY A 63 -39.60 21.74 64.25
CA GLY A 63 -40.26 22.98 63.81
C GLY A 63 -40.22 23.12 62.28
N GLY A 64 -39.99 24.34 61.80
CA GLY A 64 -39.98 24.64 60.36
C GLY A 64 -41.38 24.81 59.75
N ALA A 65 -41.43 25.38 58.56
CA ALA A 65 -42.69 25.69 57.88
C ALA A 65 -43.12 24.53 56.99
N THR A 66 -44.23 23.87 57.32
CA THR A 66 -44.81 22.82 56.45
C THR A 66 -45.82 23.43 55.48
N ARG A 67 -45.69 23.12 54.18
CA ARG A 67 -46.66 23.47 53.13
C ARG A 67 -46.86 22.27 52.21
N GLY A 68 -47.99 21.59 52.33
CA GLY A 68 -48.24 20.33 51.60
C GLY A 68 -47.25 19.25 52.05
N SER A 69 -46.57 18.61 51.10
CA SER A 69 -45.50 17.63 51.36
C SER A 69 -44.10 18.25 51.49
N ASN A 70 -43.98 19.58 51.43
CA ASN A 70 -42.71 20.30 51.60
C ASN A 70 -42.56 20.83 53.04
N LEU A 71 -41.39 20.61 53.66
CA LEU A 71 -40.98 21.13 54.97
C LEU A 71 -39.79 22.07 54.79
N PHE A 72 -39.93 23.34 55.16
CA PHE A 72 -38.90 24.36 54.98
C PHE A 72 -38.17 24.66 56.30
N HIS A 73 -36.84 24.63 56.27
CA HIS A 73 -35.95 25.01 57.37
C HIS A 73 -34.97 26.12 56.95
N SER A 74 -34.68 27.02 57.89
CA SER A 74 -33.74 28.12 57.71
C SER A 74 -32.77 28.21 58.89
N PHE A 75 -31.51 28.50 58.61
CA PHE A 75 -30.42 28.61 59.57
C PHE A 75 -29.50 29.81 59.28
N GLU A 76 -29.03 30.48 60.33
CA GLU A 76 -27.92 31.44 60.24
C GLU A 76 -26.59 30.70 60.03
N GLN A 77 -26.41 29.56 60.71
CA GLN A 77 -25.24 28.68 60.56
C GLN A 77 -25.66 27.21 60.56
N PHE A 78 -25.03 26.41 59.70
CA PHE A 78 -25.30 24.98 59.57
C PHE A 78 -23.99 24.22 59.34
N SER A 79 -23.33 23.82 60.43
CA SER A 79 -22.15 22.95 60.42
C SER A 79 -22.33 21.80 61.42
N ILE A 80 -21.76 20.64 61.09
CA ILE A 80 -21.84 19.41 61.89
C ILE A 80 -20.40 18.92 62.12
N PRO A 81 -19.79 19.22 63.27
CA PRO A 81 -18.45 18.72 63.60
C PRO A 81 -18.39 17.18 63.69
N ASN A 82 -17.17 16.64 63.61
CA ASN A 82 -16.91 15.22 63.86
C ASN A 82 -17.45 14.79 65.24
N GLY A 83 -18.03 13.59 65.30
CA GLY A 83 -18.66 13.03 66.49
C GLY A 83 -20.06 13.60 66.80
N ARG A 84 -20.60 14.54 65.99
CA ARG A 84 -22.00 14.97 66.07
C ARG A 84 -22.86 14.41 64.94
N ALA A 85 -24.17 14.46 65.13
CA ALA A 85 -25.18 14.16 64.12
C ALA A 85 -26.26 15.25 64.08
N ALA A 86 -26.75 15.63 62.90
CA ALA A 86 -27.97 16.42 62.75
C ALA A 86 -29.10 15.52 62.23
N LEU A 87 -30.20 15.43 62.97
CA LEU A 87 -31.35 14.60 62.63
C LEU A 87 -32.60 15.47 62.40
N PHE A 88 -33.09 15.54 61.16
CA PHE A 88 -34.41 16.11 60.88
C PHE A 88 -35.50 15.18 61.39
N ASP A 89 -36.29 15.63 62.37
CA ASP A 89 -37.49 14.96 62.87
C ASP A 89 -38.72 15.37 62.07
N ASN A 90 -38.75 14.95 60.80
CA ASN A 90 -39.86 15.20 59.88
C ASN A 90 -40.99 14.17 60.05
N GLY A 91 -42.22 14.61 59.79
CA GLY A 91 -43.37 13.71 59.71
C GLY A 91 -43.32 12.78 58.48
N ALA A 92 -43.97 11.62 58.56
CA ALA A 92 -43.97 10.61 57.50
C ALA A 92 -44.65 11.05 56.19
N ASN A 93 -45.43 12.13 56.21
CA ASN A 93 -46.09 12.70 55.03
C ASN A 93 -45.21 13.73 54.28
N ILE A 94 -44.03 14.05 54.81
CA ILE A 94 -43.08 14.99 54.18
C ILE A 94 -42.32 14.26 53.08
N GLN A 95 -42.40 14.81 51.86
CA GLN A 95 -41.68 14.33 50.69
C GLN A 95 -40.36 15.07 50.49
N ASN A 96 -40.31 16.37 50.77
CA ASN A 96 -39.12 17.19 50.58
C ASN A 96 -38.86 18.04 51.83
N ILE A 97 -37.63 17.97 52.35
CA ILE A 97 -37.10 18.87 53.37
C ILE A 97 -36.20 19.87 52.66
N LEU A 98 -36.54 21.15 52.69
CA LEU A 98 -35.82 22.22 52.01
C LEU A 98 -35.12 23.10 53.03
N THR A 99 -33.81 22.96 53.15
CA THR A 99 -32.98 23.66 54.12
C THR A 99 -32.17 24.75 53.44
N ARG A 100 -32.19 25.98 53.97
CA ARG A 100 -31.32 27.08 53.55
C ARG A 100 -30.43 27.60 54.67
N VAL A 101 -29.25 28.11 54.31
CA VAL A 101 -28.37 28.87 55.20
C VAL A 101 -28.37 30.34 54.75
N THR A 102 -28.74 31.26 55.64
CA THR A 102 -28.85 32.70 55.33
C THR A 102 -27.70 33.55 55.89
N GLY A 103 -26.84 32.98 56.75
CA GLY A 103 -25.64 33.67 57.21
C GLY A 103 -24.51 33.66 56.18
N GLY A 104 -23.42 34.36 56.47
CA GLY A 104 -22.23 34.45 55.60
C GLY A 104 -21.20 33.33 55.77
N SER A 105 -21.56 32.23 56.46
CA SER A 105 -20.65 31.11 56.75
C SER A 105 -20.90 29.93 55.81
N ARG A 106 -19.82 29.34 55.27
CA ARG A 106 -19.88 28.03 54.60
C ARG A 106 -20.30 26.93 55.59
N SER A 107 -20.91 25.87 55.08
CA SER A 107 -21.26 24.69 55.88
C SER A 107 -20.09 23.71 55.95
N GLU A 108 -19.68 23.32 57.16
CA GLU A 108 -18.66 22.28 57.38
C GLU A 108 -19.33 21.07 58.03
N ILE A 109 -19.45 19.99 57.25
CA ILE A 109 -20.18 18.76 57.61
C ILE A 109 -19.15 17.64 57.72
N ASP A 110 -18.59 17.40 58.91
CA ASP A 110 -17.70 16.27 59.21
C ASP A 110 -18.37 15.25 60.16
N GLY A 111 -19.70 15.32 60.31
CA GLY A 111 -20.51 14.39 61.09
C GLY A 111 -21.67 13.81 60.29
N ILE A 112 -22.66 13.23 60.98
CA ILE A 112 -23.78 12.54 60.34
C ILE A 112 -24.91 13.55 60.02
N LEU A 113 -25.43 13.52 58.79
CA LEU A 113 -26.63 14.27 58.37
C LEU A 113 -27.76 13.27 58.08
N ALA A 114 -28.86 13.35 58.83
CA ALA A 114 -29.92 12.36 58.83
C ALA A 114 -31.33 12.95 58.71
N ALA A 115 -32.26 12.20 58.11
CA ALA A 115 -33.68 12.53 58.04
C ALA A 115 -34.54 11.28 58.31
N ARG A 116 -35.77 11.46 58.81
CA ARG A 116 -36.66 10.34 59.11
C ARG A 116 -37.46 9.89 57.89
N GLY A 117 -37.57 8.57 57.70
CA GLY A 117 -38.35 7.98 56.62
C GLY A 117 -37.73 8.22 55.24
N THR A 118 -38.58 8.40 54.23
CA THR A 118 -38.18 8.45 52.80
C THR A 118 -38.18 9.86 52.21
N ALA A 119 -38.05 10.89 53.05
CA ALA A 119 -38.04 12.28 52.59
C ALA A 119 -36.74 12.60 51.83
N ASN A 120 -36.86 13.36 50.75
CA ASN A 120 -35.73 13.98 50.07
C ASN A 120 -35.20 15.15 50.93
N LEU A 121 -33.89 15.38 50.94
CA LEU A 121 -33.27 16.48 51.68
C LEU A 121 -32.48 17.39 50.74
N PHE A 122 -32.87 18.66 50.69
CA PHE A 122 -32.18 19.74 49.98
C PHE A 122 -31.42 20.60 51.00
N LEU A 123 -30.14 20.86 50.76
CA LEU A 123 -29.28 21.74 51.56
C LEU A 123 -28.69 22.85 50.67
N LEU A 124 -29.14 24.08 50.89
CA LEU A 124 -28.80 25.29 50.13
C LEU A 124 -27.89 26.22 50.96
N ASN A 125 -26.62 26.38 50.58
CA ASN A 125 -25.72 27.38 51.19
C ASN A 125 -24.87 28.10 50.12
N PRO A 126 -25.18 29.36 49.76
CA PRO A 126 -24.43 30.10 48.74
C PRO A 126 -22.94 30.28 49.04
N ASN A 127 -22.54 30.25 50.31
CA ASN A 127 -21.16 30.48 50.75
C ASN A 127 -20.25 29.26 50.57
N GLY A 128 -20.80 28.09 50.21
CA GLY A 128 -20.07 26.84 50.03
C GLY A 128 -20.41 25.75 51.06
N ILE A 129 -20.08 24.51 50.70
CA ILE A 129 -20.32 23.31 51.53
C ILE A 129 -19.09 22.41 51.46
N ILE A 130 -18.56 22.01 52.62
CA ILE A 130 -17.46 21.07 52.76
C ILE A 130 -17.97 19.84 53.52
N PHE A 131 -17.93 18.68 52.88
CA PHE A 131 -18.09 17.38 53.55
C PHE A 131 -16.69 16.89 53.97
N GLY A 132 -16.47 16.79 55.28
CA GLY A 132 -15.24 16.27 55.88
C GLY A 132 -15.12 14.75 55.73
N GLN A 133 -14.01 14.19 56.17
CA GLN A 133 -13.69 12.77 55.97
C GLN A 133 -14.69 11.82 56.66
N ASN A 134 -15.24 12.24 57.79
CA ASN A 134 -16.14 11.47 58.63
C ASN A 134 -17.61 11.74 58.30
N ALA A 135 -17.91 12.60 57.32
CA ALA A 135 -19.27 12.94 56.94
C ALA A 135 -20.04 11.71 56.44
N ARG A 136 -21.31 11.56 56.85
CA ARG A 136 -22.19 10.47 56.42
C ARG A 136 -23.61 10.97 56.22
N LEU A 137 -24.35 10.32 55.33
CA LEU A 137 -25.78 10.55 55.11
C LEU A 137 -26.60 9.38 55.67
N ILE A 138 -27.74 9.68 56.30
CA ILE A 138 -28.78 8.71 56.65
C ILE A 138 -30.12 9.28 56.18
N VAL A 139 -30.38 9.18 54.87
CA VAL A 139 -31.53 9.80 54.19
C VAL A 139 -32.17 8.74 53.27
N GLY A 140 -33.43 8.38 53.53
CA GLY A 140 -34.16 7.37 52.74
C GLY A 140 -34.79 7.88 51.43
N GLY A 141 -34.61 9.16 51.15
CA GLY A 141 -34.93 9.81 49.87
C GLY A 141 -33.67 10.24 49.14
N SER A 142 -33.83 11.14 48.16
CA SER A 142 -32.70 11.77 47.46
C SER A 142 -32.04 12.85 48.30
N PHE A 143 -30.73 13.07 48.13
CA PHE A 143 -30.01 14.18 48.74
C PHE A 143 -29.49 15.15 47.68
N ILE A 144 -29.76 16.45 47.88
CA ILE A 144 -29.37 17.53 46.96
C ILE A 144 -28.65 18.60 47.77
N ALA A 145 -27.32 18.67 47.65
CA ALA A 145 -26.53 19.78 48.18
C ALA A 145 -26.28 20.82 47.07
N THR A 146 -26.43 22.10 47.39
CA THR A 146 -26.23 23.15 46.40
C THR A 146 -25.80 24.50 46.99
N THR A 147 -25.06 25.28 46.19
CA THR A 147 -24.64 26.66 46.51
C THR A 147 -25.37 27.71 45.69
N ALA A 148 -26.54 27.36 45.13
CA ALA A 148 -27.49 28.31 44.57
C ALA A 148 -27.99 29.31 45.63
N ASN A 149 -28.52 30.44 45.17
CA ASN A 149 -29.11 31.48 46.01
C ASN A 149 -30.57 31.23 46.35
N SER A 150 -31.34 30.60 45.46
CA SER A 150 -32.73 30.21 45.74
C SER A 150 -33.19 28.96 45.00
N ILE A 151 -34.26 28.35 45.52
CA ILE A 151 -35.03 27.30 44.83
C ILE A 151 -36.28 27.94 44.24
N ASN A 152 -36.50 27.76 42.94
CA ASN A 152 -37.64 28.28 42.18
C ASN A 152 -38.77 27.24 42.12
N PHE A 153 -40.03 27.66 42.24
CA PHE A 153 -41.22 26.80 42.21
C PHE A 153 -42.12 27.07 41.00
N ALA A 154 -42.96 26.10 40.64
CA ALA A 154 -43.80 26.17 39.43
C ALA A 154 -44.87 27.29 39.42
N ASP A 155 -45.16 27.88 40.58
CA ASP A 155 -46.05 29.04 40.73
C ASP A 155 -45.32 30.40 40.68
N GLY A 156 -44.01 30.40 40.41
CA GLY A 156 -43.16 31.58 40.33
C GLY A 156 -42.62 32.07 41.68
N THR A 157 -42.94 31.41 42.80
CA THR A 157 -42.34 31.73 44.10
C THR A 157 -40.92 31.19 44.24
N GLN A 158 -40.18 31.71 45.23
CA GLN A 158 -38.79 31.31 45.50
C GLN A 158 -38.52 31.11 47.00
N PHE A 159 -37.72 30.09 47.31
CA PHE A 159 -37.13 29.91 48.63
C PHE A 159 -35.65 30.34 48.60
N SER A 160 -35.37 31.58 49.00
CA SER A 160 -34.04 32.23 48.89
C SER A 160 -33.23 32.21 50.18
N ALA A 161 -31.93 31.92 50.07
CA ALA A 161 -30.91 32.09 51.10
C ALA A 161 -30.62 33.57 51.43
N THR A 162 -31.01 34.51 50.56
CA THR A 162 -31.03 35.95 50.83
C THR A 162 -32.48 36.43 50.91
N PRO A 163 -33.22 36.13 52.00
CA PRO A 163 -34.63 36.48 52.13
C PRO A 163 -34.81 38.01 52.23
N GLY A 164 -35.69 38.56 51.40
CA GLY A 164 -36.08 39.96 51.46
C GLY A 164 -36.88 40.30 52.72
N THR A 165 -37.01 41.60 53.02
CA THR A 165 -37.76 42.13 54.18
C THR A 165 -39.28 41.98 54.01
N GLY A 166 -39.79 40.74 54.13
CA GLY A 166 -41.23 40.43 54.08
C GLY A 166 -41.58 38.97 53.74
N ALA A 167 -40.75 38.00 54.11
CA ALA A 167 -40.93 36.59 53.71
C ALA A 167 -41.83 35.77 54.68
N PRO A 168 -42.47 34.65 54.26
CA PRO A 168 -42.62 34.17 52.87
C PRO A 168 -44.05 33.67 52.50
N LEU A 169 -44.47 33.90 51.25
CA LEU A 169 -45.48 33.06 50.57
C LEU A 169 -44.81 31.73 50.15
N LEU A 170 -44.64 30.82 51.11
CA LEU A 170 -44.19 29.45 50.85
C LEU A 170 -45.32 28.63 50.24
N THR A 171 -45.00 27.78 49.27
CA THR A 171 -46.02 27.09 48.47
C THR A 171 -45.95 25.57 48.54
N VAL A 172 -47.04 24.94 48.11
CA VAL A 172 -47.20 23.48 48.03
C VAL A 172 -46.71 22.91 46.69
N SER A 173 -46.05 23.74 45.89
CA SER A 173 -45.70 23.44 44.50
C SER A 173 -44.40 22.64 44.38
N VAL A 174 -44.11 22.19 43.17
CA VAL A 174 -42.93 21.39 42.85
C VAL A 174 -41.72 22.32 42.60
N PRO A 175 -40.54 22.04 43.17
CA PRO A 175 -39.29 22.71 42.79
C PRO A 175 -38.99 22.51 41.31
N LEU A 176 -38.77 23.60 40.56
CA LEU A 176 -38.43 23.58 39.13
C LEU A 176 -37.01 24.03 38.81
N GLY A 177 -36.29 24.67 39.74
CA GLY A 177 -34.96 25.18 39.43
C GLY A 177 -34.12 25.62 40.64
N LEU A 178 -32.82 25.58 40.47
CA LEU A 178 -31.80 26.17 41.34
C LEU A 178 -31.32 27.47 40.70
N GLN A 179 -31.58 28.61 41.35
CA GLN A 179 -31.18 29.94 40.90
C GLN A 179 -29.81 30.30 41.47
N PHE A 180 -28.81 30.39 40.61
CA PHE A 180 -27.49 30.90 40.93
C PHE A 180 -27.41 32.41 40.72
N GLY A 181 -26.66 33.07 41.61
CA GLY A 181 -26.26 34.48 41.53
C GLY A 181 -24.80 34.62 41.14
N VAL A 182 -24.16 35.72 41.55
CA VAL A 182 -22.74 35.97 41.28
C VAL A 182 -21.85 35.18 42.23
N ASN A 183 -20.75 34.61 41.71
CA ASN A 183 -19.73 33.86 42.45
C ASN A 183 -20.29 32.76 43.40
N PRO A 184 -20.93 31.69 42.86
CA PRO A 184 -21.41 30.59 43.69
C PRO A 184 -20.28 29.95 44.52
N GLY A 185 -20.55 29.66 45.80
CA GLY A 185 -19.56 29.06 46.69
C GLY A 185 -19.10 27.67 46.23
N ASN A 186 -17.86 27.31 46.54
CA ASN A 186 -17.29 26.00 46.21
C ASN A 186 -17.94 24.87 47.03
N MET A 187 -17.95 23.67 46.45
CA MET A 187 -18.34 22.44 47.13
C MET A 187 -17.15 21.48 47.18
N ILE A 188 -16.86 20.91 48.35
CA ILE A 188 -15.74 19.97 48.54
C ILE A 188 -16.26 18.71 49.25
N ASN A 189 -15.95 17.53 48.73
CA ASN A 189 -16.22 16.25 49.38
C ASN A 189 -14.92 15.50 49.68
N ARG A 190 -14.68 15.19 50.96
CA ARG A 190 -13.60 14.33 51.46
C ARG A 190 -14.11 13.07 52.14
N ALA A 191 -15.44 12.88 52.22
CA ALA A 191 -16.08 11.80 52.94
C ALA A 191 -15.74 10.45 52.30
N ASN A 192 -15.01 9.58 53.00
CA ASN A 192 -14.50 8.35 52.40
C ASN A 192 -14.83 7.07 53.19
N GLY A 193 -14.71 5.91 52.53
CA GLY A 193 -14.96 4.58 53.08
C GLY A 193 -16.42 4.14 52.96
N VAL A 194 -17.35 4.86 53.60
CA VAL A 194 -18.80 4.79 53.28
C VAL A 194 -19.24 6.03 52.49
N GLY A 195 -18.57 7.15 52.71
CA GLY A 195 -18.78 8.40 51.97
C GLY A 195 -20.19 9.00 52.14
N LEU A 196 -20.61 9.74 51.13
CA LEU A 196 -21.98 10.22 51.01
C LEU A 196 -22.80 9.18 50.23
N GLN A 197 -23.76 8.56 50.90
CA GLN A 197 -24.57 7.48 50.34
C GLN A 197 -26.07 7.75 50.51
N VAL A 198 -26.86 7.49 49.48
CA VAL A 198 -28.33 7.49 49.54
C VAL A 198 -28.89 6.08 49.37
N ASP A 199 -30.16 5.89 49.71
CA ASP A 199 -30.89 4.65 49.46
C ASP A 199 -30.89 4.25 47.97
N ALA A 200 -31.01 2.95 47.70
CA ALA A 200 -30.98 2.43 46.34
C ALA A 200 -32.10 3.02 45.47
N GLY A 201 -31.79 3.36 44.21
CA GLY A 201 -32.73 3.99 43.29
C GLY A 201 -33.06 5.46 43.58
N ARG A 202 -32.25 6.17 44.40
CA ARG A 202 -32.39 7.61 44.69
C ARG A 202 -31.33 8.47 44.00
N THR A 203 -31.56 9.79 43.96
CA THR A 203 -30.58 10.77 43.46
C THR A 203 -29.67 11.28 44.58
N LEU A 204 -28.37 11.39 44.29
CA LEU A 204 -27.38 12.13 45.08
C LEU A 204 -26.78 13.24 44.19
N ALA A 205 -27.09 14.50 44.49
CA ALA A 205 -26.73 15.65 43.67
C ALA A 205 -25.86 16.67 44.40
N LEU A 206 -24.75 17.07 43.78
CA LEU A 206 -23.83 18.11 44.25
C LEU A 206 -23.72 19.22 43.19
N ILE A 207 -24.39 20.35 43.39
CA ILE A 207 -24.53 21.40 42.37
C ILE A 207 -24.16 22.78 42.93
N GLY A 208 -22.96 23.28 42.64
CA GLY A 208 -22.43 24.49 43.26
C GLY A 208 -21.56 25.35 42.34
N GLY A 209 -20.58 26.05 42.92
CA GLY A 209 -19.47 26.70 42.21
C GLY A 209 -18.51 25.65 41.66
N ASN A 210 -17.22 25.72 42.01
CA ASN A 210 -16.33 24.59 41.73
C ASN A 210 -16.72 23.39 42.62
N VAL A 211 -16.73 22.17 42.07
CA VAL A 211 -17.05 20.94 42.81
C VAL A 211 -15.82 20.03 42.84
N SER A 212 -15.28 19.78 44.03
CA SER A 212 -14.07 18.99 44.24
C SER A 212 -14.36 17.73 45.07
N LEU A 213 -13.96 16.56 44.59
CA LEU A 213 -13.91 15.32 45.38
C LEU A 213 -12.43 15.00 45.65
N GLU A 214 -12.02 15.17 46.89
CA GLU A 214 -10.64 15.02 47.36
C GLU A 214 -10.51 13.70 48.12
N GLY A 215 -10.43 12.60 47.38
CA GLY A 215 -10.52 11.23 47.91
C GLY A 215 -11.88 10.90 48.54
N GLY A 216 -12.93 11.67 48.23
CA GLY A 216 -14.29 11.49 48.74
C GLY A 216 -15.15 10.61 47.82
N ASP A 217 -16.01 9.80 48.44
CA ASP A 217 -16.88 8.82 47.79
C ASP A 217 -18.33 9.31 47.72
N LEU A 218 -19.01 9.07 46.58
CA LEU A 218 -20.44 9.27 46.36
C LEU A 218 -21.09 7.96 45.90
N THR A 219 -22.14 7.50 46.60
CA THR A 219 -22.81 6.22 46.27
C THR A 219 -24.32 6.37 46.14
N ALA A 220 -24.88 5.91 45.01
CA ALA A 220 -26.33 5.87 44.75
C ALA A 220 -26.70 4.62 43.92
N ALA A 221 -26.60 3.44 44.53
CA ALA A 221 -26.75 2.14 43.87
C ALA A 221 -28.08 2.00 43.10
N GLY A 222 -28.01 1.77 41.79
CA GLY A 222 -29.16 1.69 40.87
C GLY A 222 -29.93 3.01 40.68
N GLY A 223 -29.54 4.07 41.37
CA GLY A 223 -30.13 5.40 41.34
C GLY A 223 -29.37 6.34 40.41
N ARG A 224 -29.06 7.55 40.90
CA ARG A 224 -28.46 8.59 40.06
C ARG A 224 -27.48 9.47 40.85
N VAL A 225 -26.32 9.78 40.28
CA VAL A 225 -25.44 10.85 40.76
C VAL A 225 -25.41 11.99 39.77
N GLU A 226 -25.56 13.22 40.26
CA GLU A 226 -25.59 14.45 39.47
C GLU A 226 -24.54 15.43 39.99
N LEU A 227 -23.54 15.76 39.18
CA LEU A 227 -22.56 16.80 39.48
C LEU A 227 -22.77 18.01 38.56
N GLY A 228 -22.81 19.21 39.15
CA GLY A 228 -22.93 20.46 38.40
C GLY A 228 -22.08 21.58 38.98
N ALA A 229 -21.35 22.28 38.14
CA ALA A 229 -20.52 23.41 38.54
C ALA A 229 -20.91 24.66 37.75
N VAL A 230 -21.28 25.74 38.43
CA VAL A 230 -21.86 26.96 37.85
C VAL A 230 -21.01 28.17 38.25
N ALA A 231 -20.57 28.97 37.27
CA ALA A 231 -19.69 30.12 37.51
C ALA A 231 -20.43 31.47 37.51
N ALA A 232 -21.54 31.58 36.78
CA ALA A 232 -22.26 32.82 36.55
C ALA A 232 -23.75 32.73 36.97
N PRO A 233 -24.45 33.87 37.12
CA PRO A 233 -25.88 33.87 37.40
C PRO A 233 -26.69 33.13 36.34
N GLY A 234 -27.66 32.33 36.76
CA GLY A 234 -28.53 31.56 35.87
C GLY A 234 -29.33 30.50 36.62
N VAL A 235 -30.11 29.69 35.89
CA VAL A 235 -30.98 28.66 36.48
C VAL A 235 -30.60 27.28 35.98
N VAL A 236 -30.34 26.36 36.90
CA VAL A 236 -30.28 24.92 36.62
C VAL A 236 -31.67 24.34 36.88
N GLY A 237 -32.30 23.74 35.87
CA GLY A 237 -33.63 23.14 36.00
C GLY A 237 -33.63 21.89 36.88
N ILE A 238 -34.71 21.65 37.61
CA ILE A 238 -34.96 20.45 38.42
C ILE A 238 -36.10 19.67 37.76
N ASN A 239 -35.85 18.42 37.38
CA ASN A 239 -36.84 17.54 36.75
C ASN A 239 -37.00 16.28 37.61
N PRO A 240 -38.08 16.14 38.40
CA PRO A 240 -38.37 14.92 39.14
C PRO A 240 -38.62 13.74 38.20
N ASP A 241 -38.08 12.56 38.52
CA ASP A 241 -38.30 11.32 37.77
C ASP A 241 -38.44 10.10 38.69
N LEU A 242 -38.56 8.89 38.12
CA LEU A 242 -38.72 7.65 38.88
C LEU A 242 -37.49 7.30 39.76
N SER A 243 -36.31 7.85 39.46
CA SER A 243 -35.08 7.72 40.27
C SER A 243 -34.88 8.84 41.29
N GLY A 244 -35.78 9.82 41.32
CA GLY A 244 -35.72 11.00 42.19
C GLY A 244 -35.72 12.28 41.38
N PHE A 245 -34.54 12.74 40.98
CA PHE A 245 -34.32 14.02 40.29
C PHE A 245 -33.23 13.93 39.23
N ARG A 246 -33.44 14.65 38.12
CA ARG A 246 -32.43 15.01 37.10
C ARG A 246 -32.29 16.52 37.02
N PHE A 247 -31.15 17.00 36.56
CA PHE A 247 -30.89 18.43 36.41
C PHE A 247 -30.65 18.82 34.95
N SER A 248 -31.12 20.01 34.56
CA SER A 248 -30.96 20.53 33.20
C SER A 248 -30.16 21.83 33.22
N PHE A 249 -29.04 21.84 32.50
CA PHE A 249 -28.15 22.98 32.37
C PHE A 249 -28.40 23.64 31.01
N PRO A 250 -28.83 24.91 30.96
CA PRO A 250 -28.94 25.66 29.71
C PRO A 250 -27.59 25.77 28.99
N THR A 251 -27.58 25.75 27.66
CA THR A 251 -26.33 25.79 26.86
C THR A 251 -25.56 27.09 26.99
N ASP A 252 -26.24 28.18 27.37
CA ASP A 252 -25.71 29.53 27.59
C ASP A 252 -25.27 29.78 29.05
N LEU A 253 -25.55 28.85 29.98
CA LEU A 253 -25.13 28.97 31.38
C LEU A 253 -23.61 28.79 31.49
N THR A 254 -22.88 29.79 31.99
CA THR A 254 -21.43 29.65 32.21
C THR A 254 -21.15 28.71 33.39
N LEU A 255 -20.48 27.60 33.10
CA LEU A 255 -20.15 26.58 34.09
C LEU A 255 -18.79 26.85 34.76
N SER A 256 -18.55 26.14 35.88
CA SER A 256 -17.29 26.18 36.65
C SER A 256 -16.62 24.80 36.64
N ASP A 257 -15.50 24.62 37.33
CA ASP A 257 -14.69 23.41 37.18
C ASP A 257 -15.08 22.30 38.16
N ILE A 258 -14.93 21.04 37.72
CA ILE A 258 -15.13 19.83 38.53
C ILE A 258 -13.82 19.03 38.58
N SER A 259 -13.39 18.63 39.77
CA SER A 259 -12.17 17.85 39.96
C SER A 259 -12.38 16.66 40.89
N LEU A 260 -12.00 15.47 40.45
CA LEU A 260 -11.90 14.27 41.25
C LEU A 260 -10.41 13.89 41.35
N THR A 261 -9.91 13.74 42.58
CA THR A 261 -8.50 13.44 42.83
C THR A 261 -8.30 12.54 44.06
N ASN A 262 -7.09 12.01 44.22
CA ASN A 262 -6.68 11.11 45.31
C ASN A 262 -7.61 9.88 45.51
N GLY A 263 -7.98 9.21 44.41
CA GLY A 263 -8.79 7.98 44.44
C GLY A 263 -10.27 8.20 44.78
N ALA A 264 -10.84 9.36 44.44
CA ALA A 264 -12.25 9.64 44.64
C ALA A 264 -13.15 8.74 43.76
N PHE A 265 -14.24 8.22 44.32
CA PHE A 265 -15.17 7.35 43.59
C PHE A 265 -16.60 7.92 43.52
N ILE A 266 -17.23 7.71 42.36
CA ILE A 266 -18.68 7.86 42.20
C ILE A 266 -19.23 6.51 41.73
N ASP A 267 -20.13 5.90 42.50
CA ASP A 267 -20.63 4.54 42.24
C ASP A 267 -22.16 4.45 42.24
N VAL A 268 -22.72 3.99 41.13
CA VAL A 268 -24.16 3.75 40.95
C VAL A 268 -24.47 2.30 40.57
N ARG A 269 -23.49 1.39 40.61
CA ARG A 269 -23.65 0.00 40.17
C ARG A 269 -24.67 -0.77 41.01
N ALA A 270 -25.47 -1.59 40.34
CA ALA A 270 -26.49 -2.46 40.95
C ALA A 270 -26.83 -3.63 40.00
N GLY A 271 -27.91 -4.37 40.26
CA GLY A 271 -28.44 -5.38 39.32
C GLY A 271 -29.11 -4.81 38.06
N GLY A 272 -29.12 -3.48 37.89
CA GLY A 272 -29.74 -2.76 36.78
C GLY A 272 -29.92 -1.28 37.13
N GLY A 273 -30.16 -0.43 36.13
CA GLY A 273 -30.22 1.02 36.30
C GLY A 273 -28.86 1.62 36.68
N GLY A 274 -28.88 2.71 37.46
CA GLY A 274 -27.67 3.44 37.84
C GLY A 274 -27.16 4.39 36.74
N SER A 275 -27.31 5.70 36.91
CA SER A 275 -26.76 6.70 35.99
C SER A 275 -25.88 7.74 36.68
N ILE A 276 -24.90 8.27 35.96
CA ILE A 276 -24.08 9.41 36.41
C ILE A 276 -24.21 10.52 35.38
N ALA A 277 -24.44 11.76 35.82
CA ALA A 277 -24.43 12.94 34.96
C ALA A 277 -23.48 14.00 35.52
N VAL A 278 -22.65 14.60 34.67
CA VAL A 278 -21.65 15.62 35.02
C VAL A 278 -21.76 16.79 34.06
N ASN A 279 -21.90 18.01 34.59
CA ASN A 279 -21.97 19.24 33.80
C ASN A 279 -20.99 20.28 34.36
N SER A 280 -19.97 20.66 33.58
CA SER A 280 -18.89 21.55 34.02
C SER A 280 -18.33 22.42 32.89
N ARG A 281 -17.43 23.34 33.24
CA ARG A 281 -16.51 23.98 32.29
C ARG A 281 -15.37 23.01 31.97
N ASN A 282 -14.58 22.64 32.98
CA ASN A 282 -13.61 21.55 32.89
C ASN A 282 -13.97 20.39 33.81
N LEU A 283 -13.59 19.17 33.43
CA LEU A 283 -13.59 18.00 34.30
C LEU A 283 -12.16 17.46 34.41
N SER A 284 -11.70 17.19 35.62
CA SER A 284 -10.42 16.53 35.90
C SER A 284 -10.64 15.26 36.71
N LEU A 285 -10.09 14.13 36.24
CA LEU A 285 -10.10 12.82 36.89
C LEU A 285 -8.64 12.38 37.06
N THR A 286 -8.09 12.50 38.27
CA THR A 286 -6.67 12.24 38.53
C THR A 286 -6.43 11.25 39.67
N ARG A 287 -5.24 10.66 39.72
CA ARG A 287 -4.74 9.89 40.87
C ARG A 287 -5.63 8.69 41.23
N GLY A 288 -6.03 7.91 40.22
CA GLY A 288 -6.90 6.74 40.36
C GLY A 288 -8.37 7.04 40.65
N SER A 289 -8.86 8.25 40.35
CA SER A 289 -10.26 8.64 40.60
C SER A 289 -11.21 8.16 39.49
N GLN A 290 -12.42 7.72 39.86
CA GLN A 290 -13.29 6.98 38.92
C GLN A 290 -14.79 7.34 39.00
N LEU A 291 -15.43 7.40 37.83
CA LEU A 291 -16.89 7.32 37.68
C LEU A 291 -17.28 5.86 37.37
N ARG A 292 -18.26 5.28 38.08
CA ARG A 292 -18.62 3.86 38.02
C ARG A 292 -20.13 3.63 37.91
N ALA A 293 -20.57 3.18 36.74
CA ALA A 293 -21.87 2.58 36.48
C ALA A 293 -21.71 1.14 35.97
N GLY A 294 -22.81 0.50 35.59
CA GLY A 294 -22.82 -0.89 35.10
C GLY A 294 -23.49 -1.88 36.07
N ILE A 295 -23.36 -3.17 35.75
CA ILE A 295 -23.97 -4.26 36.55
C ILE A 295 -22.97 -4.75 37.60
N ALA A 296 -23.41 -4.82 38.86
CA ALA A 296 -22.59 -5.26 39.98
C ALA A 296 -22.27 -6.77 39.93
N ARG A 297 -21.10 -7.18 40.48
CA ARG A 297 -20.63 -8.58 40.48
C ARG A 297 -21.70 -9.53 41.05
N GLY A 298 -22.00 -10.60 40.33
CA GLY A 298 -22.97 -11.61 40.75
C GLY A 298 -24.44 -11.13 40.80
N GLN A 299 -24.76 -9.96 40.25
CA GLN A 299 -26.12 -9.40 40.23
C GLN A 299 -26.72 -9.38 38.81
N GLY A 300 -27.96 -8.89 38.73
CA GLY A 300 -28.71 -8.74 37.50
C GLY A 300 -29.44 -10.01 37.07
N THR A 301 -30.22 -9.88 35.99
CA THR A 301 -31.06 -10.93 35.41
C THR A 301 -31.00 -10.86 33.89
N ASP A 302 -31.51 -11.88 33.21
CA ASP A 302 -31.79 -11.73 31.78
C ASP A 302 -32.69 -10.51 31.52
N GLY A 303 -32.40 -9.77 30.45
CA GLY A 303 -33.00 -8.48 30.13
C GLY A 303 -32.64 -7.29 31.05
N ALA A 304 -31.78 -7.45 32.06
CA ALA A 304 -31.30 -6.31 32.85
C ALA A 304 -30.43 -5.37 32.02
N GLN A 305 -30.47 -4.07 32.32
CA GLN A 305 -29.78 -3.01 31.61
C GLN A 305 -29.22 -2.00 32.62
N ALA A 306 -27.94 -1.68 32.53
CA ALA A 306 -27.34 -0.58 33.28
C ALA A 306 -27.67 0.78 32.65
N GLY A 307 -27.72 1.83 33.46
CA GLY A 307 -27.92 3.20 33.00
C GLY A 307 -26.63 3.83 32.47
N ASP A 308 -26.77 4.97 31.78
CA ASP A 308 -25.65 5.64 31.10
C ASP A 308 -24.83 6.55 32.03
N ILE A 309 -23.60 6.85 31.59
CA ILE A 309 -22.76 7.93 32.14
C ILE A 309 -22.71 9.07 31.12
N ASP A 310 -23.24 10.23 31.49
CA ASP A 310 -23.28 11.45 30.67
C ASP A 310 -22.28 12.49 31.21
N VAL A 311 -21.31 12.92 30.42
CA VAL A 311 -20.35 13.97 30.79
C VAL A 311 -20.35 15.09 29.75
N ASN A 312 -20.75 16.29 30.18
CA ASN A 312 -20.76 17.49 29.37
C ASN A 312 -19.80 18.54 29.99
N ALA A 313 -18.71 18.83 29.30
CA ALA A 313 -17.81 19.94 29.60
C ALA A 313 -17.97 21.05 28.54
N GLN A 314 -17.93 22.32 28.93
CA GLN A 314 -17.87 23.45 27.97
C GLN A 314 -16.47 23.67 27.40
N ASP A 315 -15.44 23.11 28.06
CA ASP A 315 -14.03 23.32 27.75
C ASP A 315 -13.30 21.96 27.72
N THR A 316 -12.48 21.62 28.71
CA THR A 316 -11.61 20.43 28.66
C THR A 316 -12.04 19.32 29.63
N ILE A 317 -12.02 18.07 29.17
CA ILE A 317 -12.02 16.88 30.03
C ILE A 317 -10.60 16.30 30.06
N SER A 318 -10.05 16.08 31.25
CA SER A 318 -8.73 15.50 31.46
C SER A 318 -8.82 14.28 32.38
N ILE A 319 -8.25 13.15 31.96
CA ILE A 319 -8.16 11.90 32.72
C ILE A 319 -6.70 11.47 32.77
N ALA A 320 -6.12 11.38 33.96
CA ALA A 320 -4.68 11.13 34.11
C ALA A 320 -4.29 10.34 35.36
N GLU A 321 -3.09 9.75 35.32
CA GLU A 321 -2.38 9.10 36.45
C GLU A 321 -3.03 7.81 37.00
N LEU A 322 -2.40 6.67 36.69
CA LEU A 322 -2.48 5.45 37.49
C LEU A 322 -1.90 5.66 38.89
N THR A 323 -2.64 5.33 39.95
CA THR A 323 -2.13 5.38 41.34
C THR A 323 -2.56 4.15 42.13
N GLY A 324 -1.62 3.48 42.79
CA GLY A 324 -1.89 2.31 43.63
C GLY A 324 -2.49 1.10 42.89
N GLY A 325 -2.28 1.00 41.57
CA GLY A 325 -2.91 -0.02 40.72
C GLY A 325 -4.35 0.30 40.29
N LEU A 326 -4.85 1.51 40.60
CA LEU A 326 -6.16 2.00 40.15
C LEU A 326 -6.00 3.05 39.06
N PHE A 327 -6.56 2.77 37.89
CA PHE A 327 -6.65 3.71 36.76
C PHE A 327 -7.56 4.89 37.09
N SER A 328 -7.24 6.10 36.62
CA SER A 328 -8.23 7.16 36.54
C SER A 328 -9.15 6.92 35.34
N GLY A 329 -10.46 7.13 35.47
CA GLY A 329 -11.34 6.87 34.33
C GLY A 329 -12.84 6.85 34.57
N ILE A 330 -13.54 6.50 33.50
CA ILE A 330 -15.01 6.40 33.44
C ILE A 330 -15.37 4.97 33.03
N PHE A 331 -16.13 4.29 33.89
CA PHE A 331 -16.36 2.85 33.80
C PHE A 331 -17.87 2.55 33.86
N ASN A 332 -18.46 2.03 32.78
CA ASN A 332 -19.83 1.52 32.71
C ASN A 332 -19.80 0.00 32.46
N ILE A 333 -19.41 -0.76 33.48
CA ILE A 333 -18.95 -2.15 33.31
C ILE A 333 -19.94 -3.18 33.85
N VAL A 334 -20.24 -4.20 33.03
CA VAL A 334 -20.89 -5.45 33.50
C VAL A 334 -19.81 -6.31 34.17
N LEU A 335 -19.83 -6.41 35.50
CA LEU A 335 -18.78 -7.10 36.27
C LEU A 335 -18.87 -8.64 36.15
N PRO A 336 -17.81 -9.38 36.55
CA PRO A 336 -17.83 -10.85 36.55
C PRO A 336 -19.04 -11.44 37.28
N GLU A 337 -19.42 -12.66 36.86
CA GLU A 337 -20.54 -13.43 37.42
C GLU A 337 -21.93 -12.77 37.32
N SER A 338 -22.03 -11.57 36.73
CA SER A 338 -23.30 -10.84 36.58
C SER A 338 -24.01 -11.18 35.26
N THR A 339 -25.31 -10.85 35.18
CA THR A 339 -26.13 -11.01 33.97
C THR A 339 -26.90 -9.73 33.66
N GLY A 340 -26.79 -9.24 32.43
CA GLY A 340 -27.38 -7.97 31.99
C GLY A 340 -26.45 -7.19 31.04
N ASN A 341 -27.02 -6.24 30.30
CA ASN A 341 -26.29 -5.42 29.33
C ASN A 341 -25.68 -4.17 29.99
N GLY A 342 -24.52 -3.75 29.50
CA GLY A 342 -23.83 -2.52 29.90
C GLY A 342 -24.54 -1.26 29.42
N GLY A 343 -24.41 -0.18 30.18
CA GLY A 343 -24.86 1.15 29.78
C GLY A 343 -23.79 1.88 28.97
N ASN A 344 -24.16 2.97 28.31
CA ASN A 344 -23.26 3.72 27.45
C ASN A 344 -22.41 4.73 28.25
N ILE A 345 -21.37 5.25 27.60
CA ILE A 345 -20.61 6.42 28.05
C ILE A 345 -20.76 7.50 26.97
N ASN A 346 -21.33 8.64 27.33
CA ASN A 346 -21.57 9.79 26.45
C ASN A 346 -20.68 10.97 26.88
N ILE A 347 -19.76 11.39 26.02
CA ILE A 347 -18.81 12.48 26.29
C ILE A 347 -19.06 13.65 25.34
N LYS A 348 -19.19 14.85 25.88
CA LYS A 348 -19.21 16.13 25.15
C LYS A 348 -18.22 17.11 25.75
N ALA A 349 -17.35 17.69 24.93
CA ALA A 349 -16.36 18.68 25.36
C ALA A 349 -15.91 19.61 24.22
N ARG A 350 -15.17 20.67 24.54
CA ARG A 350 -14.34 21.34 23.54
C ARG A 350 -13.07 20.51 23.26
N SER A 351 -12.42 19.98 24.31
CA SER A 351 -11.24 19.11 24.19
C SER A 351 -11.30 17.91 25.15
N LEU A 352 -10.72 16.78 24.77
CA LEU A 352 -10.60 15.57 25.62
C LEU A 352 -9.15 15.07 25.63
N THR A 353 -8.55 14.95 26.81
CA THR A 353 -7.20 14.42 27.00
C THR A 353 -7.24 13.22 27.95
N LEU A 354 -6.66 12.11 27.51
CA LEU A 354 -6.29 10.98 28.37
C LEU A 354 -4.77 10.82 28.32
N THR A 355 -4.14 10.71 29.48
CA THR A 355 -2.70 10.44 29.60
C THR A 355 -2.43 9.49 30.76
N ASP A 356 -1.27 8.83 30.76
CA ASP A 356 -0.72 8.06 31.87
C ASP A 356 -1.71 7.00 32.42
N ASP A 357 -2.09 6.08 31.53
CA ASP A 357 -3.11 5.03 31.71
C ASP A 357 -4.53 5.56 32.02
N GLY A 358 -4.94 6.69 31.42
CA GLY A 358 -6.34 7.14 31.47
C GLY A 358 -7.29 6.17 30.72
N VAL A 359 -8.50 5.93 31.25
CA VAL A 359 -9.43 4.93 30.68
C VAL A 359 -10.88 5.45 30.53
N LEU A 360 -11.50 5.18 29.38
CA LEU A 360 -12.95 5.05 29.22
C LEU A 360 -13.28 3.56 28.98
N SER A 361 -14.23 2.97 29.71
CA SER A 361 -14.59 1.57 29.49
C SER A 361 -16.07 1.27 29.74
N ALA A 362 -16.76 0.77 28.71
CA ALA A 362 -18.14 0.28 28.76
C ALA A 362 -18.21 -1.25 28.59
N SER A 363 -17.13 -1.95 28.98
CA SER A 363 -16.89 -3.36 28.67
C SER A 363 -17.73 -4.36 29.49
N THR A 364 -17.86 -5.59 28.99
CA THR A 364 -18.54 -6.69 29.67
C THR A 364 -17.58 -7.81 30.09
N PHE A 365 -17.66 -8.17 31.38
CA PHE A 365 -16.96 -9.29 32.02
C PHE A 365 -17.95 -10.38 32.46
N GLY A 366 -19.24 -10.23 32.14
CA GLY A 366 -20.34 -11.10 32.57
C GLY A 366 -21.14 -11.67 31.40
N ASN A 367 -22.42 -11.95 31.64
CA ASN A 367 -23.35 -12.47 30.64
C ASN A 367 -24.28 -11.34 30.15
N GLY A 368 -23.93 -10.71 29.03
CA GLY A 368 -24.66 -9.62 28.41
C GLY A 368 -23.75 -8.74 27.57
N ASN A 369 -24.33 -7.92 26.70
CA ASN A 369 -23.57 -7.08 25.76
C ASN A 369 -22.82 -5.95 26.50
N ALA A 370 -21.68 -5.54 25.95
CA ALA A 370 -21.01 -4.29 26.35
C ALA A 370 -21.86 -3.07 25.92
N GLY A 371 -21.66 -1.94 26.60
CA GLY A 371 -22.27 -0.66 26.24
C GLY A 371 -21.40 0.13 25.26
N ASN A 372 -21.97 1.09 24.55
CA ASN A 372 -21.23 1.88 23.55
C ASN A 372 -20.50 3.07 24.19
N ILE A 373 -19.49 3.59 23.50
CA ILE A 373 -18.78 4.82 23.86
C ILE A 373 -19.01 5.85 22.75
N PHE A 374 -19.68 6.96 23.07
CA PHE A 374 -19.95 8.07 22.16
C PHE A 374 -19.14 9.30 22.60
N VAL A 375 -18.27 9.81 21.73
CA VAL A 375 -17.42 10.98 22.03
C VAL A 375 -17.61 12.05 20.97
N GLN A 376 -18.21 13.18 21.35
CA GLN A 376 -18.34 14.35 20.50
C GLN A 376 -17.54 15.51 21.09
N VAL A 377 -16.48 15.93 20.39
CA VAL A 377 -15.56 16.97 20.84
C VAL A 377 -15.42 18.03 19.76
N ASP A 378 -15.50 19.31 20.11
CA ASP A 378 -15.50 20.37 19.08
C ASP A 378 -14.09 20.68 18.51
N ASP A 379 -13.04 20.39 19.29
CA ASP A 379 -11.64 20.66 18.96
C ASP A 379 -10.85 19.33 18.88
N SER A 380 -10.07 18.97 19.90
CA SER A 380 -9.11 17.88 19.85
C SER A 380 -9.36 16.77 20.87
N ILE A 381 -9.11 15.53 20.45
CA ILE A 381 -8.98 14.36 21.31
C ILE A 381 -7.52 13.89 21.29
N SER A 382 -6.92 13.72 22.46
CA SER A 382 -5.54 13.24 22.61
C SER A 382 -5.49 12.08 23.60
N LEU A 383 -5.00 10.92 23.15
CA LEU A 383 -4.65 9.78 23.99
C LEU A 383 -3.13 9.61 23.94
N SER A 384 -2.48 9.61 25.11
CA SER A 384 -1.04 9.36 25.27
C SER A 384 -0.75 8.39 26.41
N ASN A 385 0.44 7.79 26.41
CA ASN A 385 0.97 6.93 27.48
C ASN A 385 -0.04 5.86 27.93
N SER A 386 -0.28 4.86 27.08
CA SER A 386 -1.13 3.70 27.38
C SER A 386 -2.60 4.03 27.72
N SER A 387 -3.14 5.12 27.16
CA SER A 387 -4.54 5.53 27.36
C SER A 387 -5.53 4.78 26.47
N ARG A 388 -6.73 4.47 26.98
CA ARG A 388 -7.61 3.41 26.42
C ARG A 388 -9.09 3.79 26.34
N PHE A 389 -9.76 3.51 25.22
CA PHE A 389 -11.24 3.40 25.14
C PHE A 389 -11.65 1.95 24.88
N PHE A 390 -12.39 1.34 25.81
CA PHE A 390 -12.71 -0.09 25.81
C PHE A 390 -14.22 -0.38 25.77
N SER A 391 -14.72 -0.98 24.68
CA SER A 391 -16.09 -1.52 24.58
C SER A 391 -16.06 -3.02 24.24
N ARG A 392 -15.24 -3.76 25.00
CA ARG A 392 -14.85 -5.14 24.72
C ARG A 392 -15.67 -6.18 25.49
N VAL A 393 -15.56 -7.43 25.05
CA VAL A 393 -16.05 -8.62 25.76
C VAL A 393 -14.83 -9.34 26.32
N ASP A 394 -14.63 -9.26 27.63
CA ASP A 394 -13.44 -9.78 28.31
C ASP A 394 -13.42 -11.33 28.35
N PRO A 395 -12.26 -11.95 28.66
CA PRO A 395 -12.15 -13.40 28.79
C PRO A 395 -13.21 -13.97 29.75
N GLN A 396 -13.79 -15.12 29.38
CA GLN A 396 -14.89 -15.80 30.08
C GLN A 396 -16.26 -15.10 30.05
N ALA A 397 -16.37 -13.86 29.56
CA ALA A 397 -17.66 -13.19 29.34
C ALA A 397 -18.42 -13.76 28.12
N THR A 398 -19.72 -13.48 28.04
CA THR A 398 -20.57 -13.82 26.87
C THR A 398 -21.47 -12.64 26.53
N GLY A 399 -21.38 -12.13 25.30
CA GLY A 399 -22.11 -10.96 24.82
C GLY A 399 -21.47 -10.39 23.56
N LYS A 400 -22.10 -9.40 22.93
CA LYS A 400 -21.46 -8.61 21.85
C LYS A 400 -20.64 -7.47 22.43
N GLY A 401 -19.55 -7.11 21.74
CA GLY A 401 -18.87 -5.82 21.93
C GLY A 401 -19.80 -4.67 21.57
N GLY A 402 -19.61 -3.51 22.19
CA GLY A 402 -20.29 -2.28 21.84
C GLY A 402 -19.46 -1.44 20.87
N ASN A 403 -20.06 -0.41 20.30
CA ASN A 403 -19.39 0.46 19.34
C ASN A 403 -18.57 1.56 20.06
N ILE A 404 -17.57 2.09 19.36
CA ILE A 404 -16.87 3.34 19.70
C ILE A 404 -17.10 4.33 18.55
N ASP A 405 -17.87 5.38 18.81
CA ASP A 405 -18.23 6.40 17.84
C ASP A 405 -17.63 7.75 18.24
N ILE A 406 -16.68 8.25 17.44
CA ILE A 406 -15.90 9.46 17.71
C ILE A 406 -16.18 10.53 16.64
N LYS A 407 -16.48 11.75 17.10
CA LYS A 407 -16.54 12.96 16.28
C LYS A 407 -15.66 14.05 16.88
N ALA A 408 -14.67 14.54 16.12
CA ALA A 408 -13.77 15.63 16.55
C ALA A 408 -13.36 16.57 15.40
N ARG A 409 -12.61 17.64 15.69
CA ARG A 409 -11.80 18.32 14.67
C ARG A 409 -10.52 17.52 14.42
N SER A 410 -9.84 17.04 15.47
CA SER A 410 -8.72 16.11 15.35
C SER A 410 -8.68 15.02 16.43
N LEU A 411 -8.10 13.88 16.09
CA LEU A 411 -7.83 12.76 17.00
C LEU A 411 -6.37 12.34 16.91
N SER A 412 -5.70 12.19 18.06
CA SER A 412 -4.32 11.70 18.15
C SER A 412 -4.19 10.58 19.17
N LEU A 413 -3.58 9.46 18.76
CA LEU A 413 -3.16 8.35 19.62
C LEU A 413 -1.64 8.25 19.55
N ILE A 414 -0.97 8.28 20.71
CA ILE A 414 0.49 8.25 20.84
C ILE A 414 0.85 7.31 21.99
N ASP A 415 2.05 6.73 21.97
CA ASP A 415 2.66 5.98 23.08
C ASP A 415 1.75 4.87 23.63
N ASP A 416 1.49 3.87 22.78
CA ASP A 416 0.76 2.64 23.09
C ASP A 416 -0.72 2.85 23.49
N SER A 417 -1.36 3.87 22.93
CA SER A 417 -2.77 4.18 23.18
C SER A 417 -3.74 3.38 22.30
N GLU A 418 -4.89 2.99 22.83
CA GLU A 418 -5.76 1.96 22.23
C GLU A 418 -7.24 2.38 22.17
N LEU A 419 -7.89 2.15 21.02
CA LEU A 419 -9.35 2.16 20.87
C LEU A 419 -9.81 0.75 20.47
N THR A 420 -10.51 0.02 21.35
CA THR A 420 -10.84 -1.41 21.11
C THR A 420 -12.28 -1.78 21.46
N THR A 421 -12.88 -2.58 20.58
CA THR A 421 -14.20 -3.22 20.75
C THR A 421 -14.09 -4.75 20.79
N THR A 422 -12.85 -5.24 20.95
CA THR A 422 -12.44 -6.64 20.73
C THR A 422 -13.21 -7.65 21.60
N THR A 423 -13.44 -8.86 21.09
CA THR A 423 -14.05 -9.95 21.87
C THR A 423 -13.08 -11.09 22.18
N PHE A 424 -12.59 -11.10 23.43
CA PHE A 424 -11.85 -12.23 24.01
C PHE A 424 -12.80 -13.29 24.60
N GLY A 425 -13.96 -12.88 25.10
CA GLY A 425 -15.08 -13.76 25.46
C GLY A 425 -15.98 -14.12 24.28
N ARG A 426 -17.10 -14.80 24.53
CA ARG A 426 -17.98 -15.32 23.46
C ARG A 426 -18.91 -14.23 22.90
N GLY A 427 -18.65 -13.82 21.66
CA GLY A 427 -19.57 -13.05 20.82
C GLY A 427 -18.83 -12.22 19.76
N SER A 428 -19.58 -11.51 18.90
CA SER A 428 -19.01 -10.63 17.87
C SER A 428 -18.54 -9.29 18.45
N ALA A 429 -17.49 -8.72 17.87
CA ALA A 429 -17.01 -7.38 18.18
C ALA A 429 -17.97 -6.28 17.71
N GLY A 430 -17.82 -5.11 18.33
CA GLY A 430 -18.49 -3.87 17.91
C GLY A 430 -17.74 -3.17 16.78
N ASN A 431 -18.28 -2.06 16.29
CA ASN A 431 -17.64 -1.25 15.25
C ASN A 431 -16.87 -0.07 15.85
N ILE A 432 -15.89 0.44 15.13
CA ILE A 432 -15.21 1.71 15.44
C ILE A 432 -15.49 2.70 14.32
N GLN A 433 -16.09 3.85 14.64
CA GLN A 433 -16.27 4.96 13.71
C GLN A 433 -15.51 6.20 14.18
N VAL A 434 -14.66 6.74 13.32
CA VAL A 434 -13.91 7.97 13.58
C VAL A 434 -14.24 8.99 12.49
N ASN A 435 -14.81 10.13 12.87
CA ASN A 435 -15.11 11.25 12.00
C ASN A 435 -14.37 12.51 12.49
N VAL A 436 -13.34 12.92 11.75
CA VAL A 436 -12.50 14.08 12.09
C VAL A 436 -12.51 15.13 10.99
N ALA A 437 -12.71 16.40 11.34
CA ALA A 437 -12.73 17.47 10.35
C ALA A 437 -11.35 17.72 9.71
N ASP A 438 -10.27 17.61 10.48
CA ASP A 438 -8.91 17.96 10.05
C ASP A 438 -7.98 16.75 9.91
N ALA A 439 -7.74 15.99 11.00
CA ALA A 439 -6.71 14.95 10.98
C ALA A 439 -6.90 13.82 12.00
N LEU A 440 -6.40 12.64 11.63
CA LEU A 440 -6.20 11.48 12.51
C LEU A 440 -4.70 11.14 12.53
N SER A 441 -4.12 11.02 13.72
CA SER A 441 -2.75 10.55 13.93
C SER A 441 -2.74 9.33 14.85
N ILE A 442 -2.04 8.27 14.44
CA ILE A 442 -1.79 7.05 15.22
C ILE A 442 -0.27 6.82 15.18
N ASN A 443 0.40 6.82 16.33
CA ASN A 443 1.86 6.76 16.41
C ASN A 443 2.36 5.76 17.48
N GLY A 444 3.53 5.16 17.25
CA GLY A 444 4.17 4.21 18.16
C GLY A 444 3.53 2.83 18.04
N SER A 445 3.20 2.19 19.16
CA SER A 445 2.41 0.93 19.17
C SER A 445 0.91 1.18 19.38
N SER A 446 0.41 2.37 19.04
CA SER A 446 -1.01 2.72 19.21
C SER A 446 -1.92 1.97 18.22
N SER A 447 -3.16 1.65 18.60
CA SER A 447 -4.05 0.82 17.76
C SER A 447 -5.54 1.17 17.79
N LEU A 448 -6.21 0.83 16.68
CA LEU A 448 -7.67 0.78 16.51
C LEU A 448 -8.06 -0.68 16.21
N GLU A 449 -8.83 -1.31 17.10
CA GLU A 449 -9.03 -2.76 17.09
C GLU A 449 -10.51 -3.16 17.21
N ALA A 450 -11.04 -3.80 16.17
CA ALA A 450 -12.39 -4.35 16.13
C ALA A 450 -12.37 -5.89 16.05
N THR A 451 -11.44 -6.53 16.78
CA THR A 451 -11.07 -7.93 16.55
C THR A 451 -11.98 -8.92 17.27
N SER A 452 -12.18 -10.10 16.70
CA SER A 452 -12.81 -11.23 17.42
C SER A 452 -11.75 -12.29 17.69
N ALA A 453 -11.40 -12.47 18.96
CA ALA A 453 -10.40 -13.44 19.40
C ALA A 453 -11.05 -14.75 19.87
N SER A 454 -12.34 -14.95 19.60
CA SER A 454 -13.16 -16.03 20.17
C SER A 454 -14.38 -16.34 19.26
N GLN A 455 -15.50 -16.74 19.85
CA GLN A 455 -16.73 -17.11 19.12
C GLN A 455 -17.51 -15.89 18.61
N GLY A 456 -17.08 -15.29 17.50
CA GLY A 456 -17.84 -14.24 16.81
C GLY A 456 -17.19 -13.72 15.53
N ASN A 457 -17.89 -12.85 14.82
CA ASN A 457 -17.31 -12.07 13.73
C ASN A 457 -16.57 -10.85 14.29
N SER A 458 -15.51 -10.41 13.60
CA SER A 458 -14.87 -9.12 13.86
C SER A 458 -15.78 -7.97 13.37
N GLY A 459 -15.59 -6.79 13.94
CA GLY A 459 -16.36 -5.58 13.60
C GLY A 459 -15.66 -4.72 12.54
N ASN A 460 -16.39 -3.76 12.01
CA ASN A 460 -15.89 -2.86 10.97
C ASN A 460 -15.19 -1.63 11.58
N ILE A 461 -14.18 -1.13 10.88
CA ILE A 461 -13.54 0.15 11.21
C ILE A 461 -13.81 1.13 10.06
N THR A 462 -14.39 2.28 10.38
CA THR A 462 -14.69 3.34 9.41
C THR A 462 -14.05 4.65 9.85
N ILE A 463 -13.17 5.20 9.03
CA ILE A 463 -12.47 6.46 9.26
C ILE A 463 -12.86 7.45 8.17
N THR A 464 -13.27 8.64 8.57
CA THR A 464 -13.52 9.78 7.68
C THR A 464 -12.75 10.98 8.20
N ALA A 465 -11.82 11.50 7.41
CA ALA A 465 -10.99 12.65 7.73
C ALA A 465 -11.08 13.71 6.61
N GLY A 466 -11.30 14.99 6.96
CA GLY A 466 -11.23 16.08 5.97
C GLY A 466 -9.80 16.45 5.52
N GLY A 467 -8.78 15.91 6.19
CA GLY A 467 -7.36 16.12 5.88
C GLY A 467 -6.54 14.82 5.92
N LEU A 468 -5.46 14.82 6.71
CA LEU A 468 -4.49 13.72 6.74
C LEU A 468 -4.90 12.62 7.74
N VAL A 469 -4.84 11.37 7.29
CA VAL A 469 -4.72 10.19 8.17
C VAL A 469 -3.26 9.76 8.17
N SER A 470 -2.63 9.77 9.33
CA SER A 470 -1.23 9.36 9.51
C SER A 470 -1.15 8.18 10.49
N ILE A 471 -0.48 7.10 10.07
CA ILE A 471 -0.29 5.87 10.85
C ILE A 471 1.20 5.53 10.81
N ASP A 472 1.85 5.52 11.97
CA ASP A 472 3.30 5.43 12.08
C ASP A 472 3.70 4.44 13.18
N GLY A 473 4.25 3.28 12.80
CA GLY A 473 4.65 2.21 13.73
C GLY A 473 5.90 2.52 14.56
N GLY A 474 6.64 3.57 14.23
CA GLY A 474 7.92 3.89 14.84
C GLY A 474 9.03 2.86 14.53
N VAL A 475 10.23 3.10 15.07
CA VAL A 475 11.44 2.34 14.68
C VAL A 475 11.72 1.09 15.53
N SER A 476 10.86 0.77 16.50
CA SER A 476 11.15 -0.22 17.57
C SER A 476 10.69 -1.65 17.28
N GLY A 477 10.14 -1.93 16.09
CA GLY A 477 9.62 -3.26 15.73
C GLY A 477 8.25 -3.61 16.33
N ASN A 478 7.65 -2.68 17.08
CA ASN A 478 6.23 -2.71 17.43
C ASN A 478 5.39 -2.25 16.23
N LEU A 479 4.11 -2.61 16.21
CA LEU A 479 3.20 -2.32 15.10
C LEU A 479 2.10 -1.36 15.57
N SER A 480 2.07 -0.12 15.07
CA SER A 480 0.81 0.64 15.01
C SER A 480 -0.14 -0.11 14.09
N SER A 481 -1.37 -0.39 14.54
CA SER A 481 -2.31 -1.19 13.76
C SER A 481 -3.72 -0.61 13.71
N ILE A 482 -4.30 -0.62 12.51
CA ILE A 482 -5.75 -0.55 12.31
C ILE A 482 -6.18 -1.95 11.92
N SER A 483 -6.78 -2.68 12.86
CA SER A 483 -6.94 -4.13 12.77
C SER A 483 -8.39 -4.57 12.94
N SER A 484 -8.93 -5.20 11.89
CA SER A 484 -10.10 -6.09 11.98
C SER A 484 -9.65 -7.53 11.73
N LEU A 485 -8.86 -8.01 12.69
CA LEU A 485 -8.28 -9.35 12.75
C LEU A 485 -9.25 -10.31 13.45
N LEU A 486 -9.23 -11.58 13.06
CA LEU A 486 -9.79 -12.72 13.76
C LEU A 486 -8.61 -13.58 14.23
N LEU A 487 -8.35 -13.66 15.53
CA LEU A 487 -7.23 -14.42 16.07
C LEU A 487 -7.55 -15.93 16.11
N PRO A 488 -6.56 -16.82 15.85
CA PRO A 488 -6.79 -18.25 15.88
C PRO A 488 -6.90 -18.75 17.32
N THR A 489 -8.00 -19.43 17.64
CA THR A 489 -8.15 -20.22 18.88
C THR A 489 -8.28 -21.69 18.53
N ALA A 490 -7.56 -22.54 19.27
CA ALA A 490 -7.38 -23.96 18.94
C ALA A 490 -8.64 -24.84 19.16
N GLU A 491 -9.79 -24.25 19.52
CA GLU A 491 -10.95 -24.99 20.06
C GLU A 491 -12.23 -24.89 19.20
N PHE A 492 -12.29 -24.10 18.12
CA PHE A 492 -13.57 -23.79 17.44
C PHE A 492 -13.57 -23.82 15.90
N GLU A 493 -14.14 -24.89 15.32
CA GLU A 493 -14.41 -25.13 13.88
C GLU A 493 -15.63 -24.36 13.32
N GLY A 494 -15.81 -23.09 13.70
CA GLY A 494 -16.93 -22.26 13.23
C GLY A 494 -16.54 -21.30 12.09
N VAL A 495 -17.42 -21.11 11.12
CA VAL A 495 -17.30 -20.03 10.11
C VAL A 495 -17.42 -18.67 10.82
N ARG A 496 -16.38 -17.84 10.73
CA ARG A 496 -16.28 -16.51 11.37
C ARG A 496 -15.65 -15.53 10.39
N GLN A 497 -16.28 -14.39 10.17
CA GLN A 497 -15.83 -13.38 9.21
C GLN A 497 -15.01 -12.28 9.89
N GLY A 498 -13.92 -11.85 9.23
CA GLY A 498 -13.27 -10.58 9.51
C GLY A 498 -14.16 -9.41 9.11
N GLY A 499 -13.99 -8.25 9.75
CA GLY A 499 -14.72 -7.04 9.42
C GLY A 499 -14.00 -6.18 8.39
N GLU A 500 -14.73 -5.23 7.82
CA GLU A 500 -14.26 -4.32 6.77
C GLU A 500 -13.47 -3.14 7.36
N ILE A 501 -12.45 -2.65 6.64
CA ILE A 501 -11.80 -1.37 6.95
C ILE A 501 -12.06 -0.39 5.81
N ASN A 502 -12.67 0.76 6.12
CA ASN A 502 -12.96 1.83 5.18
C ASN A 502 -12.31 3.13 5.65
N ILE A 503 -11.45 3.73 4.83
CA ILE A 503 -10.78 5.00 5.11
C ILE A 503 -11.09 5.98 3.98
N THR A 504 -11.71 7.11 4.32
CA THR A 504 -11.90 8.26 3.43
C THR A 504 -11.13 9.45 3.99
N ALA A 505 -10.21 10.01 3.21
CA ALA A 505 -9.31 11.07 3.64
C ALA A 505 -9.03 12.09 2.52
N ARG A 506 -8.40 13.22 2.85
CA ARG A 506 -7.69 14.01 1.83
C ARG A 506 -6.38 13.31 1.42
N SER A 507 -5.64 12.79 2.41
CA SER A 507 -4.41 12.03 2.18
C SER A 507 -4.25 10.92 3.23
N LEU A 508 -3.61 9.81 2.85
CA LEU A 508 -3.22 8.72 3.77
C LEU A 508 -1.70 8.54 3.77
N SER A 509 -1.09 8.44 4.95
CA SER A 509 0.31 8.08 5.14
C SER A 509 0.44 6.91 6.11
N VAL A 510 1.08 5.82 5.68
CA VAL A 510 1.32 4.60 6.46
C VAL A 510 2.83 4.35 6.46
N THR A 511 3.50 4.45 7.61
CA THR A 511 4.97 4.49 7.69
C THR A 511 5.54 3.60 8.79
N ASN A 512 6.85 3.30 8.69
CA ASN A 512 7.66 2.68 9.75
C ASN A 512 7.00 1.42 10.36
N GLY A 513 6.51 0.51 9.52
CA GLY A 513 5.94 -0.77 9.99
C GLY A 513 4.47 -0.70 10.42
N ALA A 514 3.82 0.45 10.31
CA ALA A 514 2.37 0.55 10.52
C ALA A 514 1.59 -0.41 9.59
N GLN A 515 0.50 -0.99 10.12
CA GLN A 515 -0.34 -1.94 9.40
C GLN A 515 -1.80 -1.51 9.36
N ILE A 516 -2.41 -1.61 8.18
CA ILE A 516 -3.86 -1.62 8.01
C ILE A 516 -4.23 -3.06 7.62
N ALA A 517 -4.90 -3.78 8.52
CA ALA A 517 -5.03 -5.24 8.43
C ALA A 517 -6.46 -5.74 8.65
N THR A 518 -6.96 -6.50 7.68
CA THR A 518 -8.13 -7.37 7.85
C THR A 518 -7.63 -8.81 7.76
N THR A 519 -7.93 -9.64 8.76
CA THR A 519 -7.34 -10.98 8.79
C THR A 519 -8.30 -12.03 9.33
N ALA A 520 -8.34 -13.21 8.71
CA ALA A 520 -9.15 -14.34 9.17
C ALA A 520 -8.32 -15.59 9.45
N ALA A 521 -7.97 -15.85 10.72
CA ALA A 521 -7.18 -17.02 11.10
C ALA A 521 -8.02 -18.32 11.31
N GLY A 522 -9.22 -18.39 10.73
CA GLY A 522 -10.15 -19.52 10.83
C GLY A 522 -10.91 -19.74 9.51
N GLN A 523 -11.92 -20.62 9.51
CA GLN A 523 -12.60 -21.08 8.28
C GLN A 523 -13.41 -20.01 7.52
N GLY A 524 -13.63 -18.83 8.08
CA GLY A 524 -14.38 -17.77 7.39
C GLY A 524 -13.45 -16.73 6.77
N ASN A 525 -14.02 -15.84 5.96
CA ASN A 525 -13.26 -14.95 5.09
C ASN A 525 -12.71 -13.73 5.84
N ALA A 526 -11.58 -13.18 5.38
CA ALA A 526 -11.14 -11.85 5.78
C ALA A 526 -12.06 -10.78 5.16
N GLY A 527 -12.26 -9.67 5.87
CA GLY A 527 -12.99 -8.51 5.34
C GLY A 527 -12.17 -7.76 4.30
N ASN A 528 -12.78 -6.85 3.54
CA ASN A 528 -12.06 -6.04 2.56
C ASN A 528 -11.43 -4.78 3.19
N ILE A 529 -10.43 -4.23 2.52
CA ILE A 529 -9.87 -2.91 2.83
C ILE A 529 -10.17 -1.96 1.68
N ARG A 530 -10.74 -0.79 1.99
CA ARG A 530 -10.96 0.30 1.04
C ARG A 530 -10.34 1.59 1.55
N VAL A 531 -9.45 2.18 0.75
CA VAL A 531 -8.88 3.51 0.94
C VAL A 531 -9.33 4.41 -0.20
N ASP A 532 -9.92 5.55 0.14
CA ASP A 532 -10.30 6.63 -0.77
C ASP A 532 -9.65 7.94 -0.31
N ALA A 533 -8.56 8.35 -0.97
CA ALA A 533 -7.92 9.65 -0.77
C ALA A 533 -8.25 10.61 -1.92
N THR A 534 -8.48 11.89 -1.65
CA THR A 534 -8.65 12.89 -2.73
C THR A 534 -7.33 13.34 -3.35
N ASP A 535 -6.22 13.25 -2.61
CA ASP A 535 -4.91 13.73 -3.01
C ASP A 535 -3.94 12.53 -3.12
N ASP A 536 -3.22 12.20 -2.05
CA ASP A 536 -2.15 11.19 -2.03
C ASP A 536 -2.44 9.98 -1.11
N VAL A 537 -1.90 8.81 -1.47
CA VAL A 537 -1.67 7.68 -0.55
C VAL A 537 -0.19 7.33 -0.54
N SER A 538 0.42 7.20 0.64
CA SER A 538 1.82 6.79 0.80
C SER A 538 1.95 5.62 1.76
N VAL A 539 2.64 4.56 1.36
CA VAL A 539 2.94 3.36 2.15
C VAL A 539 4.46 3.18 2.13
N LEU A 540 5.16 3.45 3.22
CA LEU A 540 6.62 3.68 3.21
C LEU A 540 7.38 2.83 4.24
N GLY A 541 8.65 2.56 3.94
CA GLY A 541 9.56 1.81 4.80
C GLY A 541 9.24 0.32 4.81
N ASN A 542 8.60 -0.15 5.87
CA ASN A 542 8.16 -1.54 6.07
C ASN A 542 6.66 -1.64 6.42
N ALA A 543 5.88 -0.59 6.10
CA ALA A 543 4.44 -0.54 6.31
C ALA A 543 3.65 -1.47 5.38
N ALA A 544 2.41 -1.85 5.76
CA ALA A 544 1.57 -2.72 4.95
C ALA A 544 0.08 -2.37 4.97
N ILE A 545 -0.59 -2.54 3.83
CA ILE A 545 -2.06 -2.61 3.72
C ILE A 545 -2.40 -4.04 3.28
N GLN A 546 -3.03 -4.84 4.15
CA GLN A 546 -3.11 -6.29 3.95
C GLN A 546 -4.45 -6.92 4.34
N ALA A 547 -5.04 -7.68 3.41
CA ALA A 547 -6.23 -8.48 3.64
C ALA A 547 -5.89 -9.99 3.56
N ILE A 548 -5.71 -10.66 4.71
CA ILE A 548 -5.08 -11.99 4.77
C ILE A 548 -6.02 -13.04 5.36
N SER A 549 -6.26 -14.15 4.66
CA SER A 549 -6.84 -15.35 5.30
C SER A 549 -5.73 -16.32 5.68
N GLY A 550 -5.86 -16.94 6.85
CA GLY A 550 -4.87 -17.85 7.41
C GLY A 550 -5.23 -19.33 7.37
N SER A 551 -6.38 -19.69 6.80
CA SER A 551 -6.80 -21.09 6.65
C SER A 551 -7.78 -21.26 5.47
N ALA A 552 -8.85 -22.06 5.62
CA ALA A 552 -9.77 -22.40 4.53
C ALA A 552 -10.71 -21.25 4.07
N GLY A 553 -10.72 -20.10 4.75
CA GLY A 553 -11.51 -18.93 4.32
C GLY A 553 -10.85 -18.15 3.20
N ASN A 554 -11.63 -17.38 2.44
CA ASN A 554 -11.08 -16.50 1.38
C ASN A 554 -10.40 -15.26 1.99
N ALA A 555 -9.37 -14.75 1.31
CA ALA A 555 -8.80 -13.43 1.61
C ALA A 555 -9.73 -12.31 1.13
N GLY A 556 -9.61 -11.13 1.74
CA GLY A 556 -10.41 -9.96 1.40
C GLY A 556 -9.81 -9.18 0.23
N ASN A 557 -10.63 -8.42 -0.49
CA ASN A 557 -10.14 -7.53 -1.55
C ASN A 557 -9.47 -6.30 -0.94
N VAL A 558 -8.52 -5.71 -1.67
CA VAL A 558 -7.91 -4.42 -1.28
C VAL A 558 -8.10 -3.40 -2.40
N THR A 559 -8.76 -2.29 -2.10
CA THR A 559 -8.94 -1.17 -3.02
C THR A 559 -8.25 0.09 -2.49
N VAL A 560 -7.35 0.69 -3.28
CA VAL A 560 -6.68 1.95 -2.94
C VAL A 560 -6.88 2.96 -4.07
N ASN A 561 -7.62 4.02 -3.79
CA ASN A 561 -7.85 5.12 -4.73
C ASN A 561 -7.21 6.41 -4.20
N ALA A 562 -6.54 7.16 -5.09
CA ALA A 562 -6.01 8.50 -4.85
C ALA A 562 -6.42 9.42 -6.01
N GLY A 563 -6.63 10.71 -5.77
CA GLY A 563 -6.89 11.67 -6.87
C GLY A 563 -5.62 12.13 -7.58
N ASP A 564 -4.47 12.12 -6.89
CA ASP A 564 -3.15 12.43 -7.44
C ASP A 564 -2.25 11.19 -7.46
N ARG A 565 -1.52 10.88 -6.38
CA ARG A 565 -0.45 9.88 -6.45
C ARG A 565 -0.54 8.81 -5.37
N ILE A 566 -0.14 7.60 -5.74
CA ILE A 566 0.13 6.51 -4.82
C ILE A 566 1.64 6.24 -4.81
N VAL A 567 2.25 6.20 -3.64
CA VAL A 567 3.67 5.87 -3.43
C VAL A 567 3.77 4.66 -2.53
N VAL A 568 4.49 3.63 -2.98
CA VAL A 568 4.90 2.48 -2.17
C VAL A 568 6.44 2.44 -2.19
N ASP A 569 7.08 2.48 -1.04
CA ASP A 569 8.55 2.60 -0.93
C ASP A 569 9.15 1.72 0.17
N GLY A 570 10.34 1.17 -0.07
CA GLY A 570 11.03 0.25 0.83
C GLY A 570 10.44 -1.16 0.78
N SER A 571 10.70 -1.99 1.79
CA SER A 571 10.07 -3.30 1.99
C SER A 571 8.58 -3.22 2.39
N SER A 572 7.85 -2.23 1.91
CA SER A 572 6.43 -2.00 2.18
C SER A 572 5.55 -2.62 1.09
N GLY A 573 4.24 -2.75 1.34
CA GLY A 573 3.37 -3.27 0.29
C GLY A 573 1.87 -3.28 0.53
N ILE A 574 1.16 -3.64 -0.53
CA ILE A 574 -0.29 -3.80 -0.60
C ILE A 574 -0.58 -5.26 -0.95
N PHE A 575 -1.27 -5.98 -0.07
CA PHE A 575 -1.39 -7.43 -0.15
C PHE A 575 -2.84 -7.94 0.02
N SER A 576 -3.20 -8.95 -0.78
CA SER A 576 -4.32 -9.85 -0.48
C SER A 576 -3.83 -11.29 -0.60
N ALA A 577 -3.92 -12.07 0.47
CA ALA A 577 -3.24 -13.36 0.52
C ALA A 577 -3.99 -14.41 1.33
N VAL A 578 -4.07 -15.63 0.79
CA VAL A 578 -4.38 -16.82 1.59
C VAL A 578 -3.07 -17.49 1.96
N THR A 579 -2.72 -17.47 3.25
CA THR A 579 -1.47 -18.00 3.79
C THR A 579 -1.73 -19.20 4.68
N GLN A 580 -0.75 -20.10 4.79
CA GLN A 580 -0.87 -21.29 5.63
C GLN A 580 -0.46 -21.00 7.09
N PHE A 581 -1.41 -21.03 8.03
CA PHE A 581 -1.09 -21.06 9.47
C PHE A 581 -1.21 -22.48 10.06
N GLY A 582 -0.08 -23.02 10.50
CA GLY A 582 -0.02 -24.30 11.20
C GLY A 582 -0.41 -25.49 10.31
N GLN A 583 -1.34 -26.33 10.80
CA GLN A 583 -1.75 -27.56 10.10
C GLN A 583 -2.93 -27.38 9.15
N PHE A 584 -3.58 -26.21 9.14
CA PHE A 584 -4.68 -25.94 8.21
C PHE A 584 -4.13 -25.49 6.86
N ARG A 585 -4.44 -26.22 5.79
CA ARG A 585 -4.14 -25.76 4.42
C ARG A 585 -4.99 -24.51 4.10
N GLY A 586 -4.38 -23.55 3.40
CA GLY A 586 -5.01 -22.32 2.96
C GLY A 586 -5.96 -22.54 1.77
N ASP A 587 -7.02 -23.32 1.96
CA ASP A 587 -7.87 -23.79 0.86
C ASP A 587 -8.80 -22.72 0.24
N GLY A 588 -8.88 -21.52 0.82
CA GLY A 588 -9.69 -20.41 0.30
C GLY A 588 -9.07 -19.66 -0.90
N GLU A 589 -9.85 -18.81 -1.53
CA GLU A 589 -9.43 -17.97 -2.66
C GLU A 589 -8.77 -16.66 -2.20
N GLY A 590 -7.72 -16.23 -2.91
CA GLY A 590 -7.10 -14.91 -2.76
C GLY A 590 -8.03 -13.79 -3.25
N GLY A 591 -8.01 -12.65 -2.57
CA GLY A 591 -8.80 -11.48 -2.95
C GLY A 591 -8.12 -10.64 -4.03
N ASP A 592 -8.93 -9.90 -4.78
CA ASP A 592 -8.46 -8.99 -5.82
C ASP A 592 -7.85 -7.72 -5.21
N ILE A 593 -6.82 -7.17 -5.86
CA ILE A 593 -6.27 -5.85 -5.57
C ILE A 593 -6.65 -4.89 -6.68
N LYS A 594 -7.25 -3.75 -6.32
CA LYS A 594 -7.53 -2.65 -7.24
C LYS A 594 -6.85 -1.36 -6.79
N ILE A 595 -6.14 -0.71 -7.72
CA ILE A 595 -5.46 0.57 -7.49
C ILE A 595 -5.91 1.57 -8.56
N ALA A 596 -6.26 2.79 -8.16
CA ALA A 596 -6.55 3.89 -9.07
C ALA A 596 -5.90 5.20 -8.62
N ALA A 597 -5.23 5.91 -9.53
CA ALA A 597 -4.55 7.18 -9.26
C ALA A 597 -4.35 8.02 -10.52
N ARG A 598 -3.77 9.22 -10.41
CA ARG A 598 -3.10 9.86 -11.54
C ARG A 598 -1.74 9.21 -11.79
N SER A 599 -0.96 8.92 -10.74
CA SER A 599 0.33 8.21 -10.86
C SER A 599 0.59 7.20 -9.74
N LEU A 600 1.33 6.13 -10.04
CA LEU A 600 1.76 5.11 -9.08
C LEU A 600 3.29 4.94 -9.13
N SER A 601 3.95 5.05 -7.98
CA SER A 601 5.40 4.87 -7.82
C SER A 601 5.69 3.69 -6.89
N LEU A 602 6.53 2.76 -7.32
CA LEU A 602 7.00 1.61 -6.53
C LEU A 602 8.54 1.64 -6.43
N THR A 603 9.11 1.84 -5.24
CA THR A 603 10.57 2.01 -5.09
C THR A 603 11.18 1.18 -3.96
N ASN A 604 12.47 0.86 -4.09
CA ASN A 604 13.32 0.30 -3.02
C ASN A 604 12.82 -1.00 -2.36
N GLY A 605 12.15 -1.88 -3.11
CA GLY A 605 11.67 -3.19 -2.63
C GLY A 605 10.15 -3.30 -2.51
N ALA A 606 9.41 -2.27 -2.95
CA ALA A 606 7.97 -2.14 -2.79
C ALA A 606 7.19 -3.25 -3.51
N GLN A 607 6.10 -3.72 -2.89
CA GLN A 607 5.33 -4.86 -3.42
C GLN A 607 3.83 -4.59 -3.50
N ILE A 608 3.21 -5.07 -4.59
CA ILE A 608 1.77 -5.28 -4.69
C ILE A 608 1.56 -6.77 -4.97
N GLY A 609 0.89 -7.49 -4.05
CA GLY A 609 0.88 -8.96 -4.05
C GLY A 609 -0.48 -9.59 -3.78
N ALA A 610 -1.04 -10.27 -4.79
CA ALA A 610 -2.23 -11.11 -4.65
C ALA A 610 -1.80 -12.60 -4.65
N SER A 611 -2.18 -13.40 -3.64
CA SER A 611 -1.64 -14.77 -3.53
C SER A 611 -2.54 -15.80 -2.85
N SER A 612 -2.24 -17.08 -3.11
CA SER A 612 -2.82 -18.24 -2.43
C SER A 612 -1.75 -19.31 -2.17
N GLN A 613 -1.83 -19.99 -1.02
CA GLN A 613 -0.91 -21.07 -0.61
C GLN A 613 -1.61 -22.44 -0.50
N GLY A 614 -2.89 -22.56 -0.87
CA GLY A 614 -3.61 -23.83 -0.86
C GLY A 614 -4.45 -24.02 -2.13
N ARG A 615 -5.66 -24.59 -1.99
CA ARG A 615 -6.46 -25.00 -3.15
C ARG A 615 -7.16 -23.89 -3.91
N GLY A 616 -7.52 -22.78 -3.26
CA GLY A 616 -8.18 -21.67 -3.94
C GLY A 616 -7.21 -20.91 -4.86
N ASN A 617 -7.76 -20.26 -5.87
CA ASN A 617 -6.98 -19.46 -6.82
C ASN A 617 -6.44 -18.20 -6.13
N ALA A 618 -5.32 -17.65 -6.61
CA ALA A 618 -4.90 -16.30 -6.24
C ALA A 618 -5.78 -15.23 -6.91
N GLY A 619 -5.96 -14.09 -6.24
CA GLY A 619 -6.73 -12.97 -6.77
C GLY A 619 -6.02 -12.20 -7.88
N ASN A 620 -6.77 -11.40 -8.61
CA ASN A 620 -6.29 -10.58 -9.71
C ASN A 620 -5.75 -9.23 -9.22
N ILE A 621 -4.91 -8.57 -10.01
CA ILE A 621 -4.43 -7.21 -9.76
C ILE A 621 -4.87 -6.30 -10.90
N GLN A 622 -5.61 -5.24 -10.60
CA GLN A 622 -6.00 -4.19 -11.54
C GLN A 622 -5.40 -2.83 -11.11
N ILE A 623 -4.67 -2.19 -12.01
CA ILE A 623 -4.10 -0.85 -11.82
C ILE A 623 -4.60 0.06 -12.93
N ASP A 624 -5.32 1.11 -12.57
CA ASP A 624 -5.85 2.13 -13.48
C ASP A 624 -5.22 3.49 -13.13
N VAL A 625 -4.15 3.91 -13.83
CA VAL A 625 -3.48 5.20 -13.63
C VAL A 625 -3.72 6.17 -14.79
N ALA A 626 -4.02 7.44 -14.49
CA ALA A 626 -4.31 8.42 -15.55
C ALA A 626 -3.06 8.85 -16.34
N ASP A 627 -1.89 8.89 -15.68
CA ASP A 627 -0.61 9.29 -16.28
C ASP A 627 0.37 8.09 -16.30
N SER A 628 1.04 7.78 -15.19
CA SER A 628 2.15 6.81 -15.17
C SER A 628 2.14 5.78 -14.03
N LEU A 629 2.75 4.63 -14.32
CA LEU A 629 3.27 3.66 -13.36
C LEU A 629 4.79 3.59 -13.52
N ASP A 630 5.53 3.93 -12.47
CA ASP A 630 6.99 3.89 -12.43
C ASP A 630 7.46 2.99 -11.27
N ALA A 631 8.27 1.97 -11.58
CA ALA A 631 8.76 1.00 -10.61
C ALA A 631 10.28 0.81 -10.70
N SER A 632 10.98 0.83 -9.57
CA SER A 632 12.44 0.65 -9.55
C SER A 632 12.96 -0.01 -8.26
N GLY A 633 14.22 -0.47 -8.30
CA GLY A 633 14.95 -0.87 -7.10
C GLY A 633 14.38 -2.09 -6.39
N LYS A 634 14.19 -3.21 -7.11
CA LYS A 634 13.66 -4.50 -6.61
C LYS A 634 12.15 -4.50 -6.31
N SER A 635 11.38 -3.68 -7.01
CA SER A 635 9.94 -3.54 -6.76
C SER A 635 9.10 -4.46 -7.65
N PHE A 636 8.01 -5.01 -7.10
CA PHE A 636 7.23 -6.08 -7.74
C PHE A 636 5.71 -5.84 -7.74
N ILE A 637 5.07 -6.29 -8.83
CA ILE A 637 3.63 -6.57 -8.89
C ILE A 637 3.47 -8.06 -9.16
N GLN A 638 2.87 -8.81 -8.22
CA GLN A 638 2.84 -10.27 -8.28
C GLN A 638 1.49 -10.88 -7.96
N ALA A 639 1.00 -11.76 -8.83
CA ALA A 639 -0.21 -12.56 -8.63
C ALA A 639 0.18 -14.03 -8.67
N PHE A 640 0.36 -14.72 -7.53
CA PHE A 640 0.97 -16.05 -7.51
C PHE A 640 0.23 -17.10 -6.66
N SER A 641 0.25 -18.35 -7.11
CA SER A 641 -0.25 -19.51 -6.35
C SER A 641 0.89 -20.46 -6.00
N ASN A 642 1.13 -20.63 -4.70
CA ASN A 642 2.05 -21.63 -4.16
C ASN A 642 1.32 -22.88 -3.64
N GLY A 643 0.08 -23.11 -4.08
CA GLY A 643 -0.73 -24.29 -3.75
C GLY A 643 -1.34 -24.96 -4.99
N GLU A 644 -2.41 -25.73 -4.79
CA GLU A 644 -3.08 -26.47 -5.87
C GLU A 644 -3.91 -25.56 -6.82
N GLY A 645 -4.18 -24.30 -6.45
CA GLY A 645 -4.98 -23.34 -7.23
C GLY A 645 -4.23 -22.62 -8.37
N ASN A 646 -4.98 -21.90 -9.22
CA ASN A 646 -4.42 -21.07 -10.30
C ASN A 646 -3.88 -19.73 -9.80
N ALA A 647 -3.03 -19.07 -10.60
CA ALA A 647 -2.63 -17.69 -10.34
C ALA A 647 -3.62 -16.67 -10.96
N GLY A 648 -3.68 -15.47 -10.37
CA GLY A 648 -4.54 -14.40 -10.86
C GLY A 648 -3.95 -13.61 -12.01
N ASN A 649 -4.80 -12.90 -12.76
CA ASN A 649 -4.39 -12.04 -13.87
C ASN A 649 -3.87 -10.69 -13.35
N ILE A 650 -2.99 -10.05 -14.11
CA ILE A 650 -2.52 -8.69 -13.83
C ILE A 650 -2.91 -7.79 -15.00
N THR A 651 -3.63 -6.71 -14.73
CA THR A 651 -4.08 -5.73 -15.73
C THR A 651 -3.62 -4.33 -15.34
N ILE A 652 -2.90 -3.66 -16.22
CA ILE A 652 -2.37 -2.32 -16.02
C ILE A 652 -2.86 -1.42 -17.16
N ASN A 653 -3.63 -0.40 -16.83
CA ASN A 653 -4.03 0.68 -17.72
C ASN A 653 -3.32 1.96 -17.28
N ALA A 654 -2.47 2.53 -18.13
CA ALA A 654 -1.88 3.86 -17.95
C ALA A 654 -2.32 4.78 -19.10
N GLY A 655 -2.50 6.07 -18.86
CA GLY A 655 -2.75 7.03 -19.95
C GLY A 655 -1.50 7.39 -20.75
N ASP A 656 -0.34 7.42 -20.09
CA ASP A 656 0.96 7.70 -20.70
C ASP A 656 1.92 6.51 -20.55
N ARG A 657 2.52 6.29 -19.38
CA ARG A 657 3.72 5.44 -19.27
C ARG A 657 3.57 4.29 -18.28
N VAL A 658 4.08 3.12 -18.65
CA VAL A 658 4.46 2.06 -17.70
C VAL A 658 5.96 1.87 -17.79
N ALA A 659 6.68 1.89 -16.67
CA ALA A 659 8.12 1.73 -16.64
C ALA A 659 8.62 0.95 -15.43
N PHE A 660 9.53 0.02 -15.69
CA PHE A 660 10.18 -0.82 -14.69
C PHE A 660 11.70 -0.81 -14.94
N SER A 661 12.48 -0.60 -13.88
CA SER A 661 13.94 -0.70 -13.87
C SER A 661 14.38 -1.62 -12.73
N GLY A 662 15.18 -2.65 -13.04
CA GLY A 662 15.74 -3.57 -12.05
C GLY A 662 17.01 -3.01 -11.40
N THR A 663 17.85 -3.90 -10.85
CA THR A 663 19.19 -3.53 -10.36
C THR A 663 20.33 -4.15 -11.16
N GLY A 664 20.04 -4.71 -12.35
CA GLY A 664 21.03 -5.32 -13.23
C GLY A 664 21.60 -6.66 -12.74
N THR A 665 20.96 -7.37 -11.81
CA THR A 665 21.41 -8.71 -11.36
C THR A 665 20.23 -9.68 -11.20
N ARG A 666 20.43 -10.96 -11.61
CA ARG A 666 19.39 -12.00 -11.53
C ARG A 666 18.87 -12.31 -10.11
N SER A 667 19.57 -11.88 -9.06
CA SER A 667 19.17 -12.06 -7.65
C SER A 667 18.14 -11.04 -7.16
N ASP A 668 18.00 -9.91 -7.85
CA ASP A 668 17.41 -8.68 -7.31
C ASP A 668 16.58 -7.93 -8.37
N LEU A 669 15.73 -8.68 -9.06
CA LEU A 669 14.90 -8.19 -10.16
C LEU A 669 13.86 -7.16 -9.66
N SER A 670 13.44 -6.23 -10.52
CA SER A 670 12.12 -5.58 -10.42
C SER A 670 11.19 -6.26 -11.42
N GLY A 671 9.88 -6.33 -11.21
CA GLY A 671 9.04 -7.02 -12.20
C GLY A 671 7.53 -7.09 -12.01
N ILE A 672 6.89 -7.66 -13.01
CA ILE A 672 5.46 -8.03 -13.03
C ILE A 672 5.38 -9.54 -13.26
N ILE A 673 4.84 -10.28 -12.30
CA ILE A 673 4.91 -11.75 -12.29
C ILE A 673 3.54 -12.36 -12.03
N SER A 674 3.06 -13.26 -12.89
CA SER A 674 1.98 -14.20 -12.55
C SER A 674 2.51 -15.63 -12.59
N SER A 675 2.60 -16.29 -11.43
CA SER A 675 3.28 -17.60 -11.31
C SER A 675 2.48 -18.66 -10.54
N ILE A 676 2.62 -19.92 -10.94
CA ILE A 676 2.23 -21.09 -10.14
C ILE A 676 3.47 -21.90 -9.75
N GLU A 677 3.63 -22.23 -8.48
CA GLU A 677 4.94 -22.67 -7.93
C GLU A 677 4.95 -24.05 -7.25
N GLU A 678 3.83 -24.54 -6.72
CA GLU A 678 3.84 -25.78 -5.90
C GLU A 678 4.34 -27.01 -6.69
N ASN A 679 5.09 -27.89 -6.01
CA ASN A 679 5.63 -29.15 -6.53
C ASN A 679 4.58 -30.26 -6.79
N THR A 680 3.28 -30.01 -6.60
CA THR A 680 2.22 -31.00 -6.82
C THR A 680 2.00 -31.22 -8.33
N PRO A 681 2.07 -32.45 -8.87
CA PRO A 681 1.97 -32.68 -10.31
C PRO A 681 0.52 -32.66 -10.82
N ARG A 682 -0.03 -31.46 -11.05
CA ARG A 682 -1.38 -31.19 -11.56
C ARG A 682 -1.31 -30.40 -12.88
N SER A 683 -1.60 -31.07 -14.00
CA SER A 683 -1.48 -30.45 -15.34
C SER A 683 -2.64 -29.52 -15.74
N ASP A 684 -3.68 -29.44 -14.91
CA ASP A 684 -4.87 -28.60 -15.08
C ASP A 684 -4.69 -27.15 -14.60
N ARG A 685 -3.64 -26.87 -13.81
CA ARG A 685 -3.35 -25.52 -13.31
C ARG A 685 -2.91 -24.55 -14.42
N ARG A 686 -3.13 -23.26 -14.22
CA ARG A 686 -2.73 -22.17 -15.12
C ARG A 686 -2.22 -20.95 -14.35
N ALA A 687 -1.16 -20.33 -14.85
CA ALA A 687 -0.75 -18.99 -14.46
C ALA A 687 -1.61 -17.92 -15.16
N GLY A 688 -1.85 -16.79 -14.50
CA GLY A 688 -2.72 -15.72 -15.02
C GLY A 688 -2.08 -14.94 -16.17
N ASP A 689 -2.91 -14.24 -16.92
CA ASP A 689 -2.48 -13.43 -18.06
C ASP A 689 -2.04 -12.02 -17.58
N ILE A 690 -0.98 -11.47 -18.18
CA ILE A 690 -0.53 -10.09 -17.95
C ILE A 690 -0.96 -9.22 -19.13
N ASN A 691 -1.74 -8.18 -18.84
CA ASN A 691 -2.28 -7.25 -19.83
C ASN A 691 -1.82 -5.82 -19.51
N ILE A 692 -1.09 -5.18 -20.43
CA ILE A 692 -0.64 -3.79 -20.28
C ILE A 692 -1.17 -2.94 -21.43
N LYS A 693 -1.82 -1.83 -21.09
CA LYS A 693 -2.28 -0.80 -22.01
C LYS A 693 -1.73 0.56 -21.58
N ALA A 694 -0.97 1.21 -22.45
CA ALA A 694 -0.38 2.53 -22.18
C ALA A 694 -0.12 3.30 -23.50
N ARG A 695 0.44 4.51 -23.41
CA ARG A 695 1.13 5.11 -24.56
C ARG A 695 2.46 4.40 -24.81
N SER A 696 3.29 4.28 -23.77
CA SER A 696 4.61 3.66 -23.86
C SER A 696 4.93 2.71 -22.71
N LEU A 697 5.70 1.65 -23.02
CA LEU A 697 6.26 0.69 -22.05
C LEU A 697 7.79 0.75 -22.07
N PHE A 698 8.41 0.80 -20.89
CA PHE A 698 9.86 0.72 -20.71
C PHE A 698 10.22 -0.38 -19.69
N LEU A 699 11.02 -1.37 -20.11
CA LEU A 699 11.59 -2.39 -19.23
C LEU A 699 13.12 -2.30 -19.32
N SER A 700 13.81 -2.02 -18.21
CA SER A 700 15.27 -1.88 -18.20
C SER A 700 15.93 -2.60 -17.01
N ASP A 701 17.26 -2.71 -17.10
CA ASP A 701 18.18 -3.06 -16.00
C ASP A 701 17.87 -4.40 -15.33
N GLY A 702 17.63 -5.44 -16.13
CA GLY A 702 17.24 -6.76 -15.64
C GLY A 702 15.80 -6.85 -15.12
N THR A 703 14.89 -5.96 -15.52
CA THR A 703 13.46 -6.09 -15.22
C THR A 703 12.88 -7.41 -15.74
N LEU A 704 12.00 -8.06 -14.98
CA LEU A 704 11.29 -9.28 -15.37
C LEU A 704 9.78 -9.04 -15.55
N LEU A 705 9.26 -9.33 -16.75
CA LEU A 705 7.83 -9.45 -17.01
C LEU A 705 7.53 -10.90 -17.38
N GLU A 706 6.92 -11.64 -16.45
CA GLU A 706 6.81 -13.11 -16.50
C GLU A 706 5.40 -13.62 -16.22
N THR A 707 4.87 -14.45 -17.13
CA THR A 707 3.89 -15.48 -16.74
C THR A 707 4.63 -16.81 -16.64
N SER A 708 4.45 -17.57 -15.56
CA SER A 708 5.13 -18.86 -15.45
C SER A 708 4.41 -19.99 -14.72
N ALA A 709 4.60 -21.20 -15.24
CA ALA A 709 4.19 -22.43 -14.58
C ALA A 709 5.42 -23.25 -14.17
N ARG A 710 5.74 -23.24 -12.88
CA ARG A 710 6.83 -24.03 -12.32
C ARG A 710 6.28 -25.37 -11.84
N ASN A 711 6.99 -26.45 -12.13
CA ASN A 711 6.66 -27.85 -11.79
C ASN A 711 5.39 -28.43 -12.46
N SER A 712 4.22 -27.81 -12.34
CA SER A 712 2.97 -28.30 -12.95
C SER A 712 1.98 -27.20 -13.37
N GLY A 713 1.43 -27.32 -14.59
CA GLY A 713 0.41 -26.42 -15.16
C GLY A 713 0.90 -25.65 -16.40
N ASN A 714 0.04 -24.82 -16.98
CA ASN A 714 0.31 -24.03 -18.19
C ASN A 714 0.62 -22.56 -17.84
N ALA A 715 1.48 -21.89 -18.60
CA ALA A 715 1.72 -20.46 -18.42
C ALA A 715 0.56 -19.60 -18.98
N GLY A 716 0.41 -18.38 -18.45
CA GLY A 716 -0.53 -17.37 -18.97
C GLY A 716 0.02 -16.63 -20.19
N ASN A 717 -0.80 -15.82 -20.84
CA ASN A 717 -0.41 -14.98 -21.96
C ASN A 717 0.11 -13.62 -21.48
N ILE A 718 0.90 -12.96 -22.33
CA ILE A 718 1.29 -11.56 -22.14
C ILE A 718 0.78 -10.74 -23.34
N GLN A 719 -0.06 -9.75 -23.06
CA GLN A 719 -0.62 -8.84 -24.07
C GLN A 719 -0.19 -7.41 -23.78
N LEU A 720 0.59 -6.82 -24.67
CA LEU A 720 1.03 -5.44 -24.63
C LEU A 720 0.31 -4.65 -25.74
N SER A 721 -0.43 -3.60 -25.36
CA SER A 721 -1.23 -2.75 -26.26
C SER A 721 -0.85 -1.27 -26.09
N LEU A 722 0.14 -0.82 -26.85
CA LEU A 722 0.73 0.52 -26.75
C LEU A 722 0.31 1.41 -27.93
N SER A 723 0.02 2.68 -27.66
CA SER A 723 -0.28 3.65 -28.73
C SER A 723 0.94 4.31 -29.36
N ASP A 724 2.12 4.20 -28.73
CA ASP A 724 3.39 4.76 -29.20
C ASP A 724 4.50 3.70 -29.21
N SER A 725 5.11 3.36 -28.07
CA SER A 725 6.38 2.60 -28.09
C SER A 725 6.54 1.52 -27.02
N VAL A 726 7.40 0.54 -27.33
CA VAL A 726 7.88 -0.47 -26.38
C VAL A 726 9.40 -0.48 -26.41
N SER A 727 10.03 -0.33 -25.24
CA SER A 727 11.49 -0.43 -25.06
C SER A 727 11.79 -1.53 -24.05
N ILE A 728 12.61 -2.50 -24.45
CA ILE A 728 13.11 -3.59 -23.61
C ILE A 728 14.63 -3.53 -23.71
N SER A 729 15.33 -3.11 -22.66
CA SER A 729 16.77 -2.81 -22.71
C SER A 729 17.55 -3.36 -21.51
N SER A 730 18.87 -3.31 -21.60
CA SER A 730 19.80 -3.52 -20.48
C SER A 730 19.56 -4.83 -19.71
N GLY A 731 19.41 -5.94 -20.41
CA GLY A 731 19.21 -7.28 -19.83
C GLY A 731 17.78 -7.58 -19.36
N ALA A 732 16.78 -6.74 -19.68
CA ALA A 732 15.39 -6.98 -19.32
C ALA A 732 14.79 -8.21 -20.04
N LEU A 733 13.86 -8.88 -19.35
CA LEU A 733 13.29 -10.17 -19.72
C LEU A 733 11.76 -10.08 -19.85
N LEU A 734 11.24 -10.47 -21.00
CA LEU A 734 9.81 -10.57 -21.30
C LEU A 734 9.51 -12.04 -21.68
N ARG A 735 8.78 -12.77 -20.84
CA ARG A 735 8.63 -14.23 -21.06
C ARG A 735 7.35 -14.87 -20.54
N ALA A 736 6.80 -15.79 -21.32
CA ALA A 736 5.67 -16.64 -20.96
C ALA A 736 6.13 -18.10 -20.98
N ILE A 737 6.50 -18.66 -19.81
CA ILE A 737 7.30 -19.90 -19.75
C ILE A 737 6.71 -20.98 -18.85
N SER A 738 6.81 -22.23 -19.30
CA SER A 738 6.53 -23.38 -18.46
C SER A 738 7.83 -24.15 -18.17
N SER A 739 8.21 -24.26 -16.89
CA SER A 739 9.28 -25.17 -16.43
C SER A 739 8.71 -26.52 -15.96
N SER A 740 7.54 -26.84 -16.49
CA SER A 740 6.78 -28.05 -16.30
C SER A 740 6.68 -28.73 -17.65
N PRO A 741 6.30 -30.01 -17.76
CA PRO A 741 5.76 -30.50 -19.01
C PRO A 741 4.68 -29.56 -19.63
N GLY A 742 3.86 -28.82 -18.86
CA GLY A 742 2.74 -27.99 -19.38
C GLY A 742 3.08 -26.97 -20.47
N ASN A 743 2.07 -26.49 -21.21
CA ASN A 743 2.26 -25.59 -22.35
C ASN A 743 2.69 -24.18 -21.91
N SER A 744 3.46 -23.51 -22.77
CA SER A 744 3.76 -22.08 -22.61
C SER A 744 2.61 -21.23 -23.18
N GLY A 745 2.40 -20.03 -22.63
CA GLY A 745 1.39 -19.07 -23.09
C GLY A 745 1.95 -18.14 -24.17
N ASN A 746 1.11 -17.36 -24.84
CA ASN A 746 1.54 -16.54 -25.98
C ASN A 746 2.01 -15.14 -25.55
N ILE A 747 2.90 -14.52 -26.34
CA ILE A 747 3.31 -13.12 -26.18
C ILE A 747 2.83 -12.33 -27.39
N SER A 748 2.07 -11.26 -27.15
CA SER A 748 1.63 -10.34 -28.20
C SER A 748 1.98 -8.89 -27.86
N ILE A 749 2.68 -8.23 -28.79
CA ILE A 749 3.11 -6.84 -28.68
C ILE A 749 2.46 -6.05 -29.82
N THR A 750 1.62 -5.09 -29.48
CA THR A 750 1.06 -4.11 -30.43
C THR A 750 1.53 -2.71 -30.05
N ALA A 751 2.14 -1.97 -30.98
CA ALA A 751 2.60 -0.59 -30.77
C ALA A 751 2.24 0.31 -31.95
N GLY A 752 1.87 1.57 -31.71
CA GLY A 752 1.62 2.55 -32.79
C GLY A 752 2.88 3.10 -33.46
N GLY A 753 4.05 2.87 -32.86
CA GLY A 753 5.36 3.40 -33.23
C GLY A 753 6.44 2.32 -33.16
N LEU A 754 7.53 2.61 -32.43
CA LEU A 754 8.72 1.74 -32.37
C LEU A 754 8.59 0.65 -31.28
N VAL A 755 8.88 -0.59 -31.65
CA VAL A 755 9.31 -1.65 -30.72
C VAL A 755 10.82 -1.76 -30.79
N SER A 756 11.50 -1.56 -29.66
CA SER A 756 12.95 -1.66 -29.53
C SER A 756 13.31 -2.72 -28.50
N VAL A 757 14.03 -3.76 -28.91
CA VAL A 757 14.65 -4.74 -28.01
C VAL A 757 16.15 -4.56 -28.14
N ASP A 758 16.77 -3.95 -27.13
CA ASP A 758 18.18 -3.62 -27.11
C ASP A 758 18.91 -4.46 -26.06
N GLY A 759 20.05 -5.04 -26.43
CA GLY A 759 20.65 -6.14 -25.68
C GLY A 759 21.49 -5.73 -24.46
N VAL A 760 22.72 -6.23 -24.44
CA VAL A 760 23.48 -6.57 -23.21
C VAL A 760 23.43 -5.52 -22.08
N GLY A 761 22.92 -5.95 -20.93
CA GLY A 761 22.93 -5.20 -19.67
C GLY A 761 24.31 -5.10 -19.03
N THR A 762 24.39 -4.38 -17.91
CA THR A 762 25.64 -4.17 -17.15
C THR A 762 26.23 -5.46 -16.55
N ASP A 763 25.44 -6.54 -16.50
CA ASP A 763 25.83 -7.90 -16.10
C ASP A 763 26.43 -8.74 -17.23
N GLY A 764 26.42 -8.26 -18.47
CA GLY A 764 26.86 -9.03 -19.64
C GLY A 764 25.75 -9.89 -20.28
N GLU A 765 24.52 -9.81 -19.78
CA GLU A 765 23.41 -10.63 -20.24
C GLU A 765 22.52 -9.88 -21.25
N ALA A 766 22.14 -10.54 -22.35
CA ALA A 766 21.24 -9.97 -23.34
C ALA A 766 19.82 -9.72 -22.79
N SER A 767 19.13 -8.74 -23.37
CA SER A 767 17.68 -8.57 -23.21
C SER A 767 16.94 -9.59 -24.08
N LEU A 768 15.90 -10.22 -23.52
CA LEU A 768 15.28 -11.40 -24.10
C LEU A 768 13.75 -11.27 -24.13
N VAL A 769 13.15 -11.41 -25.32
CA VAL A 769 11.72 -11.70 -25.48
C VAL A 769 11.60 -13.19 -25.81
N ILE A 770 11.41 -14.03 -24.79
CA ILE A 770 11.44 -15.49 -24.94
C ILE A 770 10.11 -16.11 -24.57
N ASN A 771 9.60 -16.94 -25.48
CA ASN A 771 8.52 -17.87 -25.20
C ASN A 771 9.07 -19.30 -25.19
N GLY A 772 8.64 -20.16 -24.28
CA GLY A 772 9.05 -21.56 -24.35
C GLY A 772 9.11 -22.36 -23.05
N LEU A 773 9.47 -23.63 -23.23
CA LEU A 773 9.66 -24.58 -22.15
C LEU A 773 11.07 -24.44 -21.55
N ALA A 774 11.20 -24.44 -20.22
CA ALA A 774 12.53 -24.44 -19.60
C ALA A 774 13.12 -25.88 -19.57
N PRO A 775 14.45 -26.06 -19.69
CA PRO A 775 15.08 -27.36 -19.60
C PRO A 775 14.85 -27.98 -18.22
N THR A 776 14.27 -29.19 -18.19
CA THR A 776 14.09 -29.97 -16.96
C THR A 776 14.57 -31.41 -17.17
N THR A 777 14.97 -32.07 -16.08
CA THR A 777 15.64 -33.38 -16.11
C THR A 777 14.71 -34.57 -16.41
N ALA A 778 13.43 -34.34 -16.68
CA ALA A 778 12.47 -35.38 -17.06
C ALA A 778 11.26 -34.81 -17.83
N PHE A 779 11.00 -35.27 -19.06
CA PHE A 779 9.83 -36.11 -19.39
C PHE A 779 9.55 -36.32 -20.90
N GLU A 780 8.77 -37.35 -21.17
CA GLU A 780 8.36 -37.88 -22.48
C GLU A 780 7.06 -37.21 -23.02
N GLY A 781 6.99 -35.87 -23.01
CA GLY A 781 5.74 -35.12 -23.28
C GLY A 781 5.67 -34.33 -24.60
N SER A 782 4.56 -34.46 -25.33
CA SER A 782 4.24 -33.81 -26.63
C SER A 782 3.80 -32.32 -26.55
N ARG A 783 4.29 -31.55 -25.58
CA ARG A 783 3.68 -30.27 -25.18
C ARG A 783 4.39 -29.05 -25.78
N GLN A 784 3.64 -27.98 -26.06
CA GLN A 784 4.00 -26.95 -27.05
C GLN A 784 4.58 -25.68 -26.42
N GLY A 785 5.55 -25.08 -27.12
CA GLY A 785 5.97 -23.69 -26.88
C GLY A 785 4.93 -22.70 -27.42
N GLY A 786 4.83 -21.52 -26.81
CA GLY A 786 3.86 -20.50 -27.21
C GLY A 786 4.36 -19.62 -28.35
N ASP A 787 3.43 -18.99 -29.05
CA ASP A 787 3.73 -18.08 -30.16
C ASP A 787 4.21 -16.69 -29.67
N ILE A 788 4.95 -15.98 -30.51
CA ILE A 788 5.25 -14.55 -30.37
C ILE A 788 4.66 -13.80 -31.55
N LYS A 789 3.85 -12.77 -31.29
CA LYS A 789 3.35 -11.84 -32.31
C LYS A 789 3.76 -10.40 -32.01
N ILE A 790 4.36 -9.72 -32.98
CA ILE A 790 4.70 -8.29 -32.92
C ILE A 790 4.00 -7.57 -34.06
N THR A 791 3.28 -6.51 -33.75
CA THR A 791 2.67 -5.59 -34.73
C THR A 791 3.02 -4.16 -34.36
N ALA A 792 3.77 -3.46 -35.22
CA ALA A 792 4.28 -2.13 -34.92
C ALA A 792 4.52 -1.28 -36.17
N ARG A 793 4.85 0.00 -35.99
CA ARG A 793 5.32 0.84 -37.10
C ARG A 793 6.75 0.49 -37.50
N SER A 794 7.61 0.24 -36.53
CA SER A 794 9.02 -0.13 -36.76
C SER A 794 9.50 -1.10 -35.70
N LEU A 795 10.48 -1.95 -36.04
CA LEU A 795 11.12 -2.89 -35.13
C LEU A 795 12.65 -2.74 -35.17
N SER A 796 13.28 -2.56 -34.00
CA SER A 796 14.73 -2.58 -33.84
C SER A 796 15.14 -3.67 -32.85
N ILE A 797 16.06 -4.55 -33.25
CA ILE A 797 16.66 -5.58 -32.40
C ILE A 797 18.19 -5.38 -32.45
N THR A 798 18.82 -5.02 -31.34
CA THR A 798 20.22 -4.56 -31.31
C THR A 798 21.03 -5.13 -30.14
N ASN A 799 22.36 -5.00 -30.21
CA ASN A 799 23.31 -5.32 -29.14
C ASN A 799 23.19 -6.74 -28.55
N GLN A 800 22.98 -7.75 -29.40
CA GLN A 800 22.77 -9.17 -29.04
C GLN A 800 21.41 -9.48 -28.38
N ALA A 801 20.42 -8.59 -28.49
CA ALA A 801 19.05 -8.91 -28.08
C ALA A 801 18.47 -10.09 -28.86
N GLN A 802 17.61 -10.87 -28.20
CA GLN A 802 16.96 -12.04 -28.81
C GLN A 802 15.44 -11.95 -28.66
N ILE A 803 14.74 -12.27 -29.75
CA ILE A 803 13.29 -12.53 -29.75
C ILE A 803 13.12 -13.97 -30.22
N GLY A 804 12.57 -14.86 -29.40
CA GLY A 804 12.55 -16.27 -29.78
C GLY A 804 11.57 -17.18 -29.06
N THR A 805 11.16 -18.22 -29.77
CA THR A 805 10.36 -19.34 -29.26
C THR A 805 11.25 -20.56 -29.06
N SER A 806 10.99 -21.35 -28.02
CA SER A 806 11.81 -22.53 -27.71
C SER A 806 11.04 -23.70 -27.10
N THR A 807 11.51 -24.91 -27.39
CA THR A 807 11.03 -26.16 -26.75
C THR A 807 12.21 -27.07 -26.39
N PHE A 808 12.15 -27.65 -25.21
CA PHE A 808 13.17 -28.58 -24.67
C PHE A 808 12.56 -29.98 -24.42
N GLY A 809 11.49 -30.34 -25.16
CA GLY A 809 10.72 -31.58 -25.02
C GLY A 809 10.37 -32.26 -26.35
N GLN A 810 9.28 -33.04 -26.39
CA GLN A 810 8.82 -33.72 -27.62
C GLN A 810 7.77 -32.91 -28.41
N GLY A 811 7.24 -31.82 -27.87
CA GLY A 811 6.32 -30.94 -28.60
C GLY A 811 7.03 -29.78 -29.28
N ASN A 812 6.39 -29.23 -30.32
CA ASN A 812 6.98 -28.23 -31.21
C ASN A 812 7.22 -26.88 -30.52
N ALA A 813 8.17 -26.10 -31.05
CA ALA A 813 8.32 -24.68 -30.70
C ALA A 813 7.15 -23.87 -31.29
N GLY A 814 6.82 -22.76 -30.63
CA GLY A 814 5.82 -21.82 -31.14
C GLY A 814 6.34 -21.01 -32.34
N ASN A 815 5.45 -20.32 -33.03
CA ASN A 815 5.75 -19.52 -34.21
C ASN A 815 6.09 -18.08 -33.84
N ILE A 816 6.77 -17.37 -34.75
CA ILE A 816 7.04 -15.94 -34.62
C ILE A 816 6.40 -15.21 -35.80
N GLN A 817 5.48 -14.29 -35.51
CA GLN A 817 4.89 -13.38 -36.51
C GLN A 817 5.31 -11.94 -36.22
N VAL A 818 5.90 -11.28 -37.21
CA VAL A 818 6.32 -9.88 -37.16
C VAL A 818 5.66 -9.13 -38.31
N ASP A 819 4.68 -8.28 -38.02
CA ASP A 819 3.90 -7.48 -38.97
C ASP A 819 4.24 -5.98 -38.78
N ILE A 820 5.09 -5.40 -39.62
CA ILE A 820 5.66 -4.06 -39.42
C ILE A 820 5.31 -3.12 -40.57
N ALA A 821 4.92 -1.87 -40.24
CA ALA A 821 4.41 -0.92 -41.24
C ALA A 821 5.52 -0.26 -42.10
N ASP A 822 6.65 0.12 -41.48
CA ASP A 822 7.77 0.78 -42.13
C ASP A 822 8.99 -0.18 -42.18
N ASP A 823 9.92 -0.07 -41.22
CA ASP A 823 11.24 -0.71 -41.24
C ASP A 823 11.49 -1.72 -40.11
N ILE A 824 12.28 -2.74 -40.42
CA ILE A 824 12.86 -3.72 -39.49
C ILE A 824 14.39 -3.66 -39.56
N SER A 825 15.04 -3.53 -38.42
CA SER A 825 16.50 -3.55 -38.28
C SER A 825 16.93 -4.59 -37.23
N ILE A 826 17.77 -5.54 -37.62
CA ILE A 826 18.39 -6.54 -36.74
C ILE A 826 19.91 -6.35 -36.83
N GLY A 827 20.49 -5.79 -35.77
CA GLY A 827 21.91 -5.47 -35.70
C GLY A 827 22.78 -6.62 -35.20
N ALA A 828 24.10 -6.41 -35.24
CA ALA A 828 25.12 -7.43 -34.97
C ALA A 828 24.84 -8.30 -33.72
N GLY A 829 24.88 -9.61 -33.92
CA GLY A 829 24.67 -10.64 -32.89
C GLY A 829 23.23 -10.79 -32.37
N SER A 830 22.28 -10.01 -32.88
CA SER A 830 20.87 -10.04 -32.45
C SER A 830 20.05 -11.00 -33.31
N SER A 831 19.02 -11.64 -32.75
CA SER A 831 18.29 -12.70 -33.47
C SER A 831 16.76 -12.72 -33.32
N LEU A 832 16.10 -13.17 -34.40
CA LEU A 832 14.76 -13.77 -34.38
C LEU A 832 14.93 -15.29 -34.50
N GLN A 833 14.57 -16.06 -33.47
CA GLN A 833 14.89 -17.49 -33.42
C GLN A 833 13.75 -18.41 -32.97
N ALA A 834 13.43 -19.46 -33.73
CA ALA A 834 12.45 -20.47 -33.36
C ALA A 834 13.12 -21.85 -33.24
N LEU A 835 13.28 -22.34 -32.01
CA LEU A 835 14.22 -23.41 -31.69
C LEU A 835 13.57 -24.63 -31.04
N SER A 836 13.84 -25.81 -31.57
CA SER A 836 13.58 -27.08 -30.88
C SER A 836 14.89 -27.72 -30.45
N VAL A 837 14.99 -28.17 -29.21
CA VAL A 837 16.24 -28.67 -28.61
C VAL A 837 16.19 -30.19 -28.34
N ALA A 838 15.05 -30.83 -28.62
CA ALA A 838 14.84 -32.26 -28.41
C ALA A 838 13.97 -32.88 -29.54
N LYS A 839 12.82 -33.48 -29.26
CA LYS A 839 12.06 -34.33 -30.21
C LYS A 839 10.87 -33.64 -30.91
N GLY A 840 10.81 -32.31 -30.90
CA GLY A 840 9.76 -31.54 -31.56
C GLY A 840 10.25 -30.86 -32.84
N ASN A 841 9.33 -30.42 -33.71
CA ASN A 841 9.67 -29.56 -34.84
C ASN A 841 9.99 -28.13 -34.35
N ALA A 842 10.86 -27.43 -35.08
CA ALA A 842 11.05 -26.00 -34.89
C ALA A 842 9.82 -25.22 -35.40
N GLY A 843 9.61 -24.01 -34.87
CA GLY A 843 8.47 -23.17 -35.21
C GLY A 843 8.73 -22.32 -36.44
N ASN A 844 7.67 -21.86 -37.11
CA ASN A 844 7.79 -21.04 -38.32
C ASN A 844 8.00 -19.56 -37.96
N ILE A 845 8.75 -18.83 -38.81
CA ILE A 845 8.94 -17.39 -38.67
C ILE A 845 8.38 -16.68 -39.90
N THR A 846 7.42 -15.77 -39.70
CA THR A 846 6.89 -14.89 -40.74
C THR A 846 7.21 -13.44 -40.42
N VAL A 847 7.91 -12.76 -41.33
CA VAL A 847 8.30 -11.35 -41.18
C VAL A 847 7.81 -10.55 -42.38
N THR A 848 7.00 -9.53 -42.11
CA THR A 848 6.47 -8.59 -43.10
C THR A 848 6.88 -7.17 -42.73
N ALA A 849 7.43 -6.40 -43.67
CA ALA A 849 7.71 -4.98 -43.55
C ALA A 849 7.12 -4.20 -44.75
N GLY A 850 6.63 -2.98 -44.54
CA GLY A 850 6.14 -2.16 -45.66
C GLY A 850 7.25 -1.52 -46.50
N ASP A 851 8.42 -1.24 -45.92
CA ASP A 851 9.60 -0.75 -46.62
C ASP A 851 10.80 -1.72 -46.49
N ARG A 852 11.70 -1.54 -45.51
CA ARG A 852 12.98 -2.27 -45.46
C ARG A 852 13.07 -3.30 -44.34
N ILE A 853 13.69 -4.45 -44.64
CA ILE A 853 14.28 -5.36 -43.67
C ILE A 853 15.79 -5.32 -43.84
N SER A 854 16.52 -5.06 -42.75
CA SER A 854 17.98 -4.96 -42.71
C SER A 854 18.52 -5.90 -41.63
N LEU A 855 19.34 -6.86 -42.03
CA LEU A 855 20.09 -7.74 -41.11
C LEU A 855 21.58 -7.38 -41.25
N ASP A 856 22.27 -7.11 -40.13
CA ASP A 856 23.67 -6.69 -40.14
C ASP A 856 24.53 -7.39 -39.07
N GLY A 857 25.82 -7.54 -39.36
CA GLY A 857 26.77 -8.26 -38.51
C GLY A 857 26.41 -9.74 -38.39
N THR A 858 26.84 -10.43 -37.34
CA THR A 858 26.45 -11.83 -37.08
C THR A 858 25.01 -11.97 -36.52
N GLY A 859 24.11 -11.03 -36.86
CA GLY A 859 22.69 -11.09 -36.53
C GLY A 859 21.92 -11.89 -37.58
N GLY A 860 20.71 -12.35 -37.25
CA GLY A 860 19.97 -13.17 -38.20
C GLY A 860 18.55 -13.55 -37.81
N ILE A 861 17.90 -14.26 -38.73
CA ILE A 861 16.58 -14.87 -38.55
C ILE A 861 16.76 -16.36 -38.80
N PHE A 862 16.47 -17.21 -37.81
CA PHE A 862 16.68 -18.65 -37.97
C PHE A 862 15.67 -19.55 -37.26
N THR A 863 15.35 -20.65 -37.91
CA THR A 863 14.65 -21.79 -37.28
C THR A 863 15.63 -22.94 -37.19
N ALA A 864 15.69 -23.64 -36.04
CA ALA A 864 16.58 -24.78 -35.93
C ALA A 864 16.10 -25.88 -35.00
N VAL A 865 16.39 -27.13 -35.38
CA VAL A 865 16.41 -28.28 -34.46
C VAL A 865 17.85 -28.46 -33.98
N ALA A 866 18.10 -28.07 -32.73
CA ALA A 866 19.38 -28.10 -32.04
C ALA A 866 19.57 -29.40 -31.22
N GLN A 867 20.83 -29.71 -30.89
CA GLN A 867 21.20 -30.84 -30.04
C GLN A 867 21.87 -30.37 -28.75
N LEU A 868 21.47 -30.94 -27.61
CA LEU A 868 22.25 -30.91 -26.36
C LEU A 868 22.81 -32.32 -26.09
N GLU A 869 23.94 -32.41 -25.39
CA GLU A 869 24.65 -33.70 -25.18
C GLU A 869 23.80 -34.82 -24.54
N GLN A 870 22.73 -34.45 -23.83
CA GLN A 870 21.83 -35.38 -23.15
C GLN A 870 20.68 -35.92 -24.04
N PHE A 871 20.40 -35.29 -25.19
CA PHE A 871 19.27 -35.65 -26.05
C PHE A 871 19.69 -35.70 -27.53
N ARG A 872 19.35 -36.79 -28.23
CA ARG A 872 19.35 -36.77 -29.70
C ARG A 872 18.11 -36.03 -30.16
N GLY A 873 18.29 -34.89 -30.82
CA GLY A 873 17.21 -34.16 -31.47
C GLY A 873 16.63 -34.97 -32.64
N GLU A 874 15.32 -34.96 -32.78
CA GLU A 874 14.57 -35.63 -33.85
C GLU A 874 13.37 -34.73 -34.20
N GLY A 875 13.28 -34.22 -35.42
CA GLY A 875 12.21 -33.28 -35.79
C GLY A 875 12.56 -32.53 -37.08
N GLU A 876 11.60 -31.78 -37.62
CA GLU A 876 11.78 -30.97 -38.83
C GLU A 876 12.12 -29.51 -38.49
N GLY A 877 12.92 -28.86 -39.34
CA GLY A 877 13.14 -27.41 -39.29
C GLY A 877 11.86 -26.64 -39.65
N GLY A 878 11.73 -25.42 -39.12
CA GLY A 878 10.58 -24.56 -39.37
C GLY A 878 10.74 -23.78 -40.68
N ASP A 879 9.63 -23.29 -41.22
CA ASP A 879 9.67 -22.46 -42.43
C ASP A 879 9.96 -20.99 -42.08
N ILE A 880 10.68 -20.29 -42.96
CA ILE A 880 10.85 -18.83 -42.89
C ILE A 880 10.18 -18.18 -44.09
N LYS A 881 9.32 -17.18 -43.82
CA LYS A 881 8.68 -16.35 -44.84
C LYS A 881 9.00 -14.88 -44.64
N ILE A 882 9.57 -14.25 -45.66
CA ILE A 882 9.93 -12.83 -45.66
C ILE A 882 9.16 -12.07 -46.76
N ALA A 883 8.54 -10.95 -46.41
CA ALA A 883 7.90 -10.03 -47.35
C ALA A 883 8.27 -8.57 -47.06
N ALA A 884 8.83 -7.85 -48.04
CA ALA A 884 9.23 -6.44 -47.89
C ALA A 884 9.39 -5.70 -49.23
N ARG A 885 9.54 -4.37 -49.21
CA ARG A 885 10.02 -3.66 -50.41
C ARG A 885 11.49 -3.96 -50.65
N SER A 886 12.33 -3.95 -49.61
CA SER A 886 13.75 -4.31 -49.74
C SER A 886 14.22 -5.18 -48.58
N LEU A 887 14.95 -6.26 -48.91
CA LEU A 887 15.68 -7.07 -47.95
C LEU A 887 17.19 -6.89 -48.19
N SER A 888 17.93 -6.59 -47.13
CA SER A 888 19.39 -6.41 -47.17
C SER A 888 20.03 -7.21 -46.04
N LEU A 889 21.01 -8.05 -46.38
CA LEU A 889 21.84 -8.79 -45.43
C LEU A 889 23.30 -8.35 -45.61
N THR A 890 23.95 -7.94 -44.53
CA THR A 890 25.32 -7.38 -44.57
C THR A 890 26.22 -7.93 -43.46
N ASN A 891 27.53 -7.95 -43.71
CA ASN A 891 28.59 -8.13 -42.69
C ASN A 891 28.53 -9.43 -41.85
N GLY A 892 28.08 -10.53 -42.44
CA GLY A 892 27.98 -11.84 -41.80
C GLY A 892 26.55 -12.23 -41.41
N ALA A 893 25.54 -11.47 -41.84
CA ALA A 893 24.15 -11.73 -41.47
C ALA A 893 23.60 -13.01 -42.11
N GLU A 894 22.72 -13.70 -41.38
CA GLU A 894 22.19 -15.00 -41.78
C GLU A 894 20.65 -15.06 -41.78
N LEU A 895 20.12 -15.76 -42.77
CA LEU A 895 18.73 -16.21 -42.84
C LEU A 895 18.74 -17.72 -43.02
N ASN A 896 18.45 -18.50 -41.97
CA ASN A 896 18.61 -19.95 -42.03
C ASN A 896 17.46 -20.81 -41.49
N THR A 897 17.19 -21.90 -42.21
CA THR A 897 16.38 -23.02 -41.73
C THR A 897 17.30 -24.22 -41.64
N SER A 898 17.66 -24.63 -40.42
CA SER A 898 18.71 -25.64 -40.23
C SER A 898 18.28 -26.81 -39.36
N ASN A 899 18.77 -27.99 -39.72
CA ASN A 899 18.63 -29.19 -38.90
C ASN A 899 20.02 -29.75 -38.61
N ILE A 900 20.49 -29.56 -37.38
CA ILE A 900 21.82 -30.05 -36.99
C ILE A 900 21.80 -31.52 -36.54
N VAL A 901 20.62 -32.14 -36.50
CA VAL A 901 20.39 -33.53 -36.07
C VAL A 901 19.67 -34.34 -37.17
N GLN A 902 18.80 -35.28 -36.82
CA GLN A 902 18.08 -36.12 -37.78
C GLN A 902 16.73 -35.50 -38.17
N GLY A 903 16.63 -35.04 -39.42
CA GLY A 903 15.40 -34.53 -40.03
C GLY A 903 15.67 -33.54 -41.17
N SER A 904 14.62 -33.15 -41.88
CA SER A 904 14.74 -32.16 -42.95
C SER A 904 14.87 -30.74 -42.42
N ALA A 905 15.45 -29.83 -43.21
CA ALA A 905 15.34 -28.39 -43.00
C ALA A 905 13.99 -27.87 -43.56
N GLY A 906 13.48 -26.77 -43.01
CA GLY A 906 12.26 -26.10 -43.50
C GLY A 906 12.53 -25.22 -44.73
N ASP A 907 11.47 -24.75 -45.36
CA ASP A 907 11.58 -23.91 -46.57
C ASP A 907 11.84 -22.43 -46.23
N ILE A 908 12.50 -21.70 -47.16
CA ILE A 908 12.65 -20.24 -47.10
C ILE A 908 11.95 -19.62 -48.31
N ASP A 909 10.86 -18.89 -48.07
CA ASP A 909 10.12 -18.13 -49.09
C ASP A 909 10.38 -16.61 -48.91
N ILE A 910 10.95 -15.96 -49.92
CA ILE A 910 11.21 -14.51 -49.92
C ILE A 910 10.47 -13.83 -51.08
N ASP A 911 9.67 -12.83 -50.77
CA ASP A 911 8.92 -12.01 -51.74
C ASP A 911 9.24 -10.53 -51.52
N VAL A 912 10.09 -9.97 -52.39
CA VAL A 912 10.58 -8.59 -52.26
C VAL A 912 10.62 -7.85 -53.60
N ARG A 913 10.78 -6.52 -53.55
CA ARG A 913 11.17 -5.77 -54.76
C ARG A 913 12.68 -5.86 -55.01
N SER A 914 13.52 -5.77 -53.99
CA SER A 914 14.99 -5.92 -54.13
C SER A 914 15.62 -6.73 -52.99
N LEU A 915 16.55 -7.61 -53.36
CA LEU A 915 17.37 -8.42 -52.42
C LEU A 915 18.85 -8.11 -52.63
N ASP A 916 19.54 -7.65 -51.58
CA ASP A 916 20.98 -7.39 -51.59
C ASP A 916 21.69 -8.19 -50.49
N LEU A 917 22.64 -9.03 -50.92
CA LEU A 917 23.50 -9.83 -50.05
C LEU A 917 24.94 -9.30 -50.16
N ASP A 918 25.55 -8.96 -49.03
CA ASP A 918 26.93 -8.49 -48.96
C ASP A 918 27.69 -9.15 -47.80
N ARG A 919 28.54 -10.12 -48.13
CA ARG A 919 29.20 -11.02 -47.17
C ARG A 919 28.17 -11.67 -46.22
N SER A 920 27.14 -12.30 -46.77
CA SER A 920 25.99 -12.80 -46.01
C SER A 920 25.39 -14.09 -46.59
N SER A 921 24.59 -14.82 -45.81
CA SER A 921 24.12 -16.16 -46.20
C SER A 921 22.61 -16.33 -46.05
N ILE A 922 21.98 -16.94 -47.06
CA ILE A 922 20.63 -17.52 -46.98
C ILE A 922 20.78 -19.04 -47.15
N PHE A 923 20.35 -19.85 -46.17
CA PHE A 923 20.47 -21.30 -46.34
C PHE A 923 19.41 -22.17 -45.65
N ALA A 924 18.97 -23.21 -46.35
CA ALA A 924 18.05 -24.24 -45.89
C ALA A 924 18.77 -25.61 -45.86
N ALA A 925 19.67 -25.79 -44.91
CA ALA A 925 20.71 -26.82 -44.94
C ALA A 925 20.66 -27.80 -43.75
N THR A 926 21.13 -29.03 -43.97
CA THR A 926 21.06 -30.11 -42.97
C THR A 926 22.40 -30.81 -42.74
N ASN A 927 22.59 -31.26 -41.50
CA ASN A 927 23.66 -32.19 -41.16
C ASN A 927 23.30 -33.62 -41.57
N LEU A 928 22.08 -34.09 -41.26
CA LEU A 928 21.58 -35.44 -41.53
C LEU A 928 20.07 -35.42 -41.86
N GLY A 929 19.73 -35.57 -43.14
CA GLY A 929 18.37 -35.40 -43.65
C GLY A 929 18.34 -34.55 -44.91
N ASP A 930 17.17 -34.30 -45.48
CA ASP A 930 17.06 -33.56 -46.76
C ASP A 930 17.09 -32.04 -46.55
N GLY A 931 17.76 -31.32 -47.46
CA GLY A 931 17.80 -29.86 -47.48
C GLY A 931 16.42 -29.26 -47.80
N GLY A 932 16.13 -28.11 -47.21
CA GLY A 932 14.88 -27.39 -47.46
C GLY A 932 14.93 -26.65 -48.80
N ASN A 933 13.78 -26.14 -49.28
CA ASN A 933 13.73 -25.38 -50.53
C ASN A 933 13.86 -23.88 -50.27
N ILE A 934 14.51 -23.16 -51.18
CA ILE A 934 14.56 -21.69 -51.17
C ILE A 934 13.81 -21.18 -52.39
N ARG A 935 12.82 -20.29 -52.20
CA ARG A 935 12.11 -19.59 -53.27
C ARG A 935 12.31 -18.09 -53.13
N LEU A 936 12.98 -17.48 -54.10
CA LEU A 936 13.27 -16.05 -54.13
C LEU A 936 12.50 -15.39 -55.25
N ARG A 937 11.57 -14.49 -54.91
CA ARG A 937 10.91 -13.57 -55.85
C ARG A 937 11.43 -12.16 -55.58
N ALA A 938 12.13 -11.58 -56.55
CA ALA A 938 12.65 -10.23 -56.45
C ALA A 938 12.19 -9.40 -57.66
N SER A 939 11.18 -8.54 -57.46
CA SER A 939 10.49 -7.83 -58.55
C SER A 939 11.32 -6.77 -59.31
N LYS A 940 12.59 -6.60 -58.98
CA LYS A 940 13.52 -5.64 -59.59
C LYS A 940 14.91 -6.25 -59.78
N GLU A 941 15.55 -6.70 -58.70
CA GLU A 941 16.93 -7.21 -58.74
C GLU A 941 17.27 -8.11 -57.53
N LEU A 942 18.17 -9.07 -57.79
CA LEU A 942 18.95 -9.82 -56.80
C LEU A 942 20.43 -9.48 -56.96
N ARG A 943 21.08 -9.00 -55.90
CA ARG A 943 22.51 -8.65 -55.89
C ARG A 943 23.28 -9.47 -54.86
N LEU A 944 24.41 -10.05 -55.25
CA LEU A 944 25.32 -10.79 -54.37
C LEU A 944 26.73 -10.18 -54.40
N ARG A 945 27.32 -9.97 -53.23
CA ARG A 945 28.62 -9.33 -53.07
C ARG A 945 29.48 -10.02 -52.00
N ASN A 946 30.79 -10.06 -52.22
CA ASN A 946 31.83 -10.33 -51.21
C ASN A 946 31.65 -11.61 -50.36
N ASN A 947 31.65 -12.79 -50.99
CA ASN A 947 31.39 -14.10 -50.36
C ASN A 947 29.96 -14.25 -49.83
N SER A 948 28.95 -13.85 -50.61
CA SER A 948 27.55 -14.10 -50.27
C SER A 948 27.07 -15.46 -50.80
N ARG A 949 26.26 -16.17 -50.01
CA ARG A 949 25.84 -17.56 -50.32
C ARG A 949 24.33 -17.74 -50.28
N ILE A 950 23.79 -18.50 -51.24
CA ILE A 950 22.43 -19.06 -51.22
C ILE A 950 22.57 -20.59 -51.27
N SER A 951 22.11 -21.34 -50.26
CA SER A 951 22.40 -22.78 -50.18
C SER A 951 21.26 -23.65 -49.66
N THR A 952 20.95 -24.73 -50.35
CA THR A 952 20.05 -25.81 -49.92
C THR A 952 20.80 -27.11 -49.68
N SER A 953 22.11 -27.02 -49.42
CA SER A 953 23.01 -28.17 -49.43
C SER A 953 22.84 -29.08 -48.20
N ALA A 954 22.91 -30.40 -48.41
CA ALA A 954 22.60 -31.41 -47.40
C ALA A 954 23.75 -32.38 -47.13
N GLY A 955 23.80 -32.93 -45.91
CA GLY A 955 24.80 -33.91 -45.49
C GLY A 955 26.14 -33.29 -45.07
N LEU A 956 26.14 -32.06 -44.54
CA LEU A 956 27.34 -31.23 -44.31
C LEU A 956 28.44 -31.90 -43.45
N PHE A 957 28.08 -32.87 -42.61
CA PHE A 957 29.04 -33.65 -41.80
C PHE A 957 29.38 -35.02 -42.39
N GLN A 958 29.37 -35.14 -43.72
CA GLN A 958 29.63 -36.39 -44.46
C GLN A 958 28.55 -37.46 -44.25
N LEU A 959 27.31 -37.03 -44.00
CA LEU A 959 26.16 -37.88 -43.66
C LEU A 959 25.18 -38.00 -44.83
N ALA A 960 24.07 -38.71 -44.61
CA ALA A 960 23.00 -38.92 -45.59
C ALA A 960 22.06 -37.72 -45.69
N GLY A 961 21.63 -37.40 -46.91
CA GLY A 961 20.70 -36.30 -47.22
C GLY A 961 20.73 -35.93 -48.69
N ASN A 962 19.58 -35.58 -49.26
CA ASN A 962 19.45 -35.00 -50.60
C ASN A 962 19.44 -33.46 -50.51
N GLY A 963 20.04 -32.77 -51.48
CA GLY A 963 20.03 -31.31 -51.56
C GLY A 963 18.62 -30.79 -51.90
N GLY A 964 18.21 -29.71 -51.25
CA GLY A 964 16.91 -29.06 -51.51
C GLY A 964 16.92 -28.22 -52.79
N ASN A 965 15.75 -27.71 -53.21
CA ASN A 965 15.64 -26.98 -54.47
C ASN A 965 15.72 -25.46 -54.28
N ILE A 966 16.40 -24.76 -55.19
CA ILE A 966 16.48 -23.30 -55.25
C ILE A 966 15.67 -22.84 -56.48
N SER A 967 14.72 -21.95 -56.28
CA SER A 967 13.97 -21.29 -57.35
C SER A 967 14.13 -19.78 -57.23
N ILE A 968 14.61 -19.12 -58.29
CA ILE A 968 14.83 -17.67 -58.33
C ILE A 968 14.03 -17.08 -59.50
N ASP A 969 13.23 -16.06 -59.21
CA ASP A 969 12.40 -15.31 -60.16
C ASP A 969 12.68 -13.81 -59.99
N THR A 970 13.41 -13.22 -60.93
CA THR A 970 13.80 -11.81 -60.90
C THR A 970 14.24 -11.30 -62.27
N PRO A 971 13.92 -10.06 -62.68
CA PRO A 971 14.41 -9.51 -63.95
C PRO A 971 15.94 -9.49 -64.06
N LEU A 972 16.65 -9.30 -62.94
CA LEU A 972 18.10 -9.04 -62.93
C LEU A 972 18.80 -9.75 -61.77
N ILE A 973 19.85 -10.51 -62.08
CA ILE A 973 20.81 -11.06 -61.11
C ILE A 973 22.20 -10.47 -61.38
N VAL A 974 22.85 -9.91 -60.35
CA VAL A 974 24.22 -9.37 -60.45
C VAL A 974 25.09 -9.85 -59.30
N ALA A 975 26.21 -10.50 -59.62
CA ALA A 975 27.33 -10.71 -58.71
C ALA A 975 28.53 -9.82 -59.08
N ASN A 976 29.34 -9.42 -58.09
CA ASN A 976 30.64 -8.81 -58.38
C ASN A 976 31.61 -9.87 -58.91
N PHE A 977 32.38 -9.57 -59.96
CA PHE A 977 33.44 -10.46 -60.42
C PHE A 977 34.47 -10.73 -59.31
N ASP A 978 35.04 -11.93 -59.31
CA ASP A 978 36.00 -12.45 -58.31
C ASP A 978 35.52 -12.32 -56.84
N GLY A 979 34.19 -12.42 -56.64
CA GLY A 979 33.53 -12.23 -55.37
C GLY A 979 33.29 -13.50 -54.54
N ASN A 980 33.57 -14.69 -55.08
CA ASN A 980 33.27 -15.99 -54.46
C ASN A 980 31.82 -16.09 -53.93
N ASN A 981 30.85 -15.61 -54.73
CA ASN A 981 29.43 -15.64 -54.38
C ASN A 981 28.76 -16.90 -54.94
N ASP A 982 28.10 -17.69 -54.10
CA ASP A 982 27.73 -19.06 -54.46
C ASP A 982 26.23 -19.35 -54.36
N ILE A 983 25.71 -20.13 -55.30
CA ILE A 983 24.34 -20.68 -55.29
C ILE A 983 24.42 -22.21 -55.35
N THR A 984 24.17 -22.90 -54.23
CA THR A 984 24.53 -24.32 -54.06
C THR A 984 23.39 -25.21 -53.58
N ALA A 985 22.96 -26.15 -54.42
CA ALA A 985 21.97 -27.20 -54.12
C ALA A 985 22.63 -28.59 -54.03
N ASN A 986 23.72 -28.70 -53.28
CA ASN A 986 24.60 -29.87 -53.28
C ASN A 986 24.18 -30.92 -52.23
N ALA A 987 24.66 -32.15 -52.39
CA ALA A 987 24.49 -33.21 -51.41
C ALA A 987 25.80 -33.96 -51.21
N PHE A 988 26.15 -34.29 -49.97
CA PHE A 988 27.34 -35.12 -49.75
C PHE A 988 27.14 -36.52 -50.35
N SER A 989 26.14 -37.26 -49.87
CA SER A 989 25.92 -38.66 -50.25
C SER A 989 24.56 -39.00 -50.88
N GLY A 990 23.56 -38.12 -50.78
CA GLY A 990 22.31 -38.23 -51.52
C GLY A 990 22.38 -37.58 -52.90
N SER A 991 21.21 -37.21 -53.43
CA SER A 991 21.07 -36.54 -54.72
C SER A 991 21.23 -35.03 -54.59
N GLY A 992 21.92 -34.39 -55.54
CA GLY A 992 21.89 -32.94 -55.69
C GLY A 992 20.48 -32.45 -56.05
N GLY A 993 20.13 -31.26 -55.58
CA GLY A 993 18.80 -30.66 -55.81
C GLY A 993 18.63 -30.04 -57.19
N ARG A 994 17.61 -29.21 -57.36
CA ARG A 994 17.39 -28.40 -58.57
C ARG A 994 17.65 -26.93 -58.30
N VAL A 995 18.31 -26.25 -59.23
CA VAL A 995 18.44 -24.78 -59.25
C VAL A 995 17.73 -24.28 -60.51
N ASP A 996 16.53 -23.72 -60.37
CA ASP A 996 15.76 -23.13 -61.48
C ASP A 996 15.81 -21.59 -61.37
N ILE A 997 16.45 -20.94 -62.35
CA ILE A 997 16.58 -19.47 -62.40
C ILE A 997 15.79 -18.93 -63.58
N THR A 998 14.85 -18.01 -63.31
CA THR A 998 14.07 -17.28 -64.30
C THR A 998 14.47 -15.81 -64.23
N ALA A 999 15.13 -15.30 -65.27
CA ALA A 999 15.63 -13.93 -65.31
C ALA A 999 15.85 -13.41 -66.74
N ASP A 1000 15.72 -12.09 -66.92
CA ASP A 1000 16.04 -11.41 -68.21
C ASP A 1000 17.55 -11.21 -68.36
N THR A 1001 18.30 -11.07 -67.26
CA THR A 1001 19.75 -10.84 -67.28
C THR A 1001 20.42 -11.41 -66.04
N ILE A 1002 21.50 -12.17 -66.26
CA ILE A 1002 22.36 -12.75 -65.22
C ILE A 1002 23.79 -12.31 -65.49
N VAL A 1003 24.44 -11.64 -64.53
CA VAL A 1003 25.82 -11.15 -64.64
C VAL A 1003 26.68 -11.70 -63.52
N GLY A 1004 27.83 -12.25 -63.89
CA GLY A 1004 28.92 -12.57 -62.96
C GLY A 1004 28.93 -14.00 -62.40
N PHE A 1005 27.99 -14.88 -62.78
CA PHE A 1005 27.92 -16.27 -62.32
C PHE A 1005 28.37 -17.30 -63.36
N THR A 1006 28.93 -18.42 -62.90
CA THR A 1006 29.28 -19.59 -63.73
C THR A 1006 28.55 -20.84 -63.23
N PRO A 1007 27.69 -21.50 -64.03
CA PRO A 1007 27.19 -22.82 -63.68
C PRO A 1007 28.28 -23.88 -63.84
N LEU A 1008 28.50 -24.72 -62.82
CA LEU A 1008 29.51 -25.78 -62.84
C LEU A 1008 28.87 -27.15 -62.62
N SER A 1009 29.17 -28.10 -63.53
CA SER A 1009 28.95 -29.52 -63.27
C SER A 1009 29.97 -30.06 -62.27
N ARG A 1010 29.70 -31.24 -61.71
CA ARG A 1010 30.64 -31.94 -60.83
C ARG A 1010 32.02 -32.15 -61.47
N GLN A 1011 32.06 -32.48 -62.76
CA GLN A 1011 33.31 -32.79 -63.47
C GLN A 1011 34.16 -31.54 -63.67
N GLU A 1012 33.53 -30.40 -63.95
CA GLU A 1012 34.20 -29.10 -64.06
C GLU A 1012 34.71 -28.64 -62.69
N LEU A 1013 33.91 -28.79 -61.64
CA LEU A 1013 34.33 -28.48 -60.26
C LEU A 1013 35.54 -29.33 -59.82
N GLN A 1014 35.54 -30.64 -60.12
CA GLN A 1014 36.69 -31.53 -59.87
C GLN A 1014 37.95 -31.07 -60.62
N ALA A 1015 37.80 -30.65 -61.88
CA ALA A 1015 38.92 -30.17 -62.69
C ALA A 1015 39.49 -28.82 -62.18
N LEU A 1016 38.62 -27.90 -61.75
CA LEU A 1016 39.00 -26.59 -61.22
C LEU A 1016 39.65 -26.68 -59.84
N LEU A 1017 39.16 -27.56 -58.96
CA LEU A 1017 39.72 -27.80 -57.62
C LEU A 1017 40.95 -28.73 -57.63
N GLY A 1018 41.19 -29.45 -58.73
CA GLY A 1018 42.32 -30.38 -58.86
C GLY A 1018 42.24 -31.62 -57.96
N THR A 1019 41.03 -32.04 -57.58
CA THR A 1019 40.79 -33.15 -56.64
C THR A 1019 39.53 -33.93 -56.99
N ASP A 1020 39.55 -35.25 -56.78
CA ASP A 1020 38.39 -36.13 -56.90
C ASP A 1020 37.80 -36.53 -55.54
N ASP A 1021 38.46 -36.17 -54.43
CA ASP A 1021 38.03 -36.42 -53.05
C ASP A 1021 36.67 -35.75 -52.76
N PRO A 1022 35.60 -36.53 -52.51
CA PRO A 1022 34.27 -36.02 -52.21
C PRO A 1022 34.21 -34.99 -51.08
N THR A 1023 35.11 -35.07 -50.09
CA THR A 1023 35.15 -34.15 -48.94
C THR A 1023 35.73 -32.78 -49.29
N GLN A 1024 36.33 -32.63 -50.48
CA GLN A 1024 36.97 -31.40 -50.95
C GLN A 1024 36.20 -30.71 -52.08
N LEU A 1025 35.12 -31.31 -52.61
CA LEU A 1025 34.30 -30.79 -53.70
C LEU A 1025 33.32 -29.69 -53.22
N ASP A 1026 33.87 -28.58 -52.75
CA ASP A 1026 33.13 -27.40 -52.28
C ASP A 1026 33.44 -26.20 -53.19
N PRO A 1027 32.45 -25.60 -53.90
CA PRO A 1027 32.66 -24.48 -54.81
C PRO A 1027 33.28 -23.25 -54.12
N SER A 1028 32.99 -23.00 -52.84
CA SER A 1028 33.48 -21.81 -52.12
C SER A 1028 35.00 -21.79 -51.87
N ARG A 1029 35.73 -22.80 -52.39
CA ARG A 1029 37.18 -22.89 -52.46
C ARG A 1029 37.76 -22.28 -53.75
N LEU A 1030 36.92 -21.94 -54.72
CA LEU A 1030 37.27 -21.19 -55.91
C LEU A 1030 37.18 -19.67 -55.65
N PRO A 1031 37.73 -18.81 -56.53
CA PRO A 1031 37.49 -17.36 -56.48
C PRO A 1031 36.27 -16.92 -57.34
N SER A 1032 35.77 -17.81 -58.19
CA SER A 1032 34.62 -17.60 -59.07
C SER A 1032 33.30 -17.53 -58.29
N ASN A 1033 32.27 -16.93 -58.89
CA ASN A 1033 30.92 -16.99 -58.33
C ASN A 1033 30.19 -18.17 -59.00
N ASP A 1034 29.89 -19.24 -58.25
CA ASP A 1034 29.54 -20.51 -58.85
C ASP A 1034 28.10 -20.98 -58.53
N ILE A 1035 27.46 -21.60 -59.53
CA ILE A 1035 26.14 -22.22 -59.39
C ILE A 1035 26.30 -23.74 -59.53
N THR A 1036 25.98 -24.48 -58.46
CA THR A 1036 26.18 -25.94 -58.40
C THR A 1036 24.96 -26.68 -57.86
N ALA A 1037 24.73 -27.89 -58.38
CA ALA A 1037 23.71 -28.81 -57.92
C ALA A 1037 24.24 -30.26 -58.06
N ILE A 1038 25.19 -30.65 -57.22
CA ILE A 1038 25.96 -31.89 -57.38
C ILE A 1038 25.78 -32.86 -56.20
N SER A 1039 25.98 -34.15 -56.46
CA SER A 1039 26.25 -35.14 -55.41
C SER A 1039 27.76 -35.34 -55.31
N GLN A 1040 28.34 -35.22 -54.11
CA GLN A 1040 29.79 -35.25 -53.90
C GLN A 1040 30.36 -36.68 -53.91
N THR A 1041 29.64 -37.70 -53.40
CA THR A 1041 30.13 -39.09 -53.45
C THR A 1041 29.72 -39.83 -54.73
N ASN A 1042 28.57 -39.52 -55.35
CA ASN A 1042 28.08 -40.27 -56.52
C ASN A 1042 27.74 -39.38 -57.73
N PRO A 1043 28.55 -39.38 -58.82
CA PRO A 1043 28.30 -38.52 -59.98
C PRO A 1043 26.91 -38.70 -60.61
N SER A 1044 26.34 -39.91 -60.59
CA SER A 1044 25.03 -40.20 -61.20
C SER A 1044 23.83 -39.68 -60.41
N LEU A 1045 24.05 -39.16 -59.21
CA LEU A 1045 23.04 -38.50 -58.37
C LEU A 1045 23.21 -36.97 -58.39
N SER A 1046 23.98 -36.40 -59.33
CA SER A 1046 24.03 -34.94 -59.50
C SER A 1046 22.68 -34.41 -59.97
N GLY A 1047 22.33 -33.23 -59.46
CA GLY A 1047 21.09 -32.53 -59.76
C GLY A 1047 21.16 -31.72 -61.06
N THR A 1048 20.28 -30.72 -61.19
CA THR A 1048 20.11 -29.94 -62.43
C THR A 1048 20.10 -28.44 -62.17
N VAL A 1049 20.81 -27.68 -63.00
CA VAL A 1049 20.75 -26.21 -63.06
C VAL A 1049 20.04 -25.82 -64.36
N THR A 1050 18.95 -25.06 -64.26
CA THR A 1050 18.11 -24.63 -65.38
C THR A 1050 18.04 -23.11 -65.45
N PHE A 1051 18.16 -22.56 -66.66
CA PHE A 1051 17.95 -21.13 -66.92
C PHE A 1051 16.74 -20.95 -67.85
N ASN A 1052 15.72 -20.24 -67.37
CA ASN A 1052 14.54 -19.86 -68.12
C ASN A 1052 14.65 -18.37 -68.47
N ALA A 1053 15.08 -18.07 -69.69
CA ALA A 1053 14.99 -16.71 -70.21
C ALA A 1053 13.53 -16.40 -70.58
N ALA A 1054 13.05 -15.20 -70.31
CA ALA A 1054 11.94 -14.64 -71.09
C ALA A 1054 12.41 -14.46 -72.55
N ASP A 1055 11.52 -14.58 -73.54
CA ASP A 1055 11.87 -14.54 -74.97
C ASP A 1055 12.48 -13.17 -75.39
N ILE A 1056 13.81 -13.04 -75.26
CA ILE A 1056 14.58 -11.91 -75.80
C ILE A 1056 14.85 -12.19 -77.28
N ASP A 1057 14.14 -11.47 -78.14
CA ASP A 1057 14.35 -11.45 -79.60
C ASP A 1057 15.78 -10.97 -79.92
N PRO A 1058 16.70 -11.83 -80.42
CA PRO A 1058 18.10 -11.46 -80.67
C PRO A 1058 18.29 -10.52 -81.87
N SER A 1059 17.22 -10.11 -82.56
CA SER A 1059 17.29 -9.22 -83.72
C SER A 1059 17.42 -7.72 -83.36
N ARG A 1060 17.40 -7.35 -82.07
CA ARG A 1060 17.57 -5.97 -81.61
C ARG A 1060 18.96 -5.73 -81.02
N ASP A 1061 19.67 -4.78 -81.64
CA ASP A 1061 21.02 -4.30 -81.33
C ASP A 1061 22.19 -5.29 -81.49
N ILE A 1062 22.47 -5.63 -82.76
CA ILE A 1062 23.86 -5.77 -83.22
C ILE A 1062 24.25 -4.46 -83.92
N VAL A 1063 24.92 -3.57 -83.19
CA VAL A 1063 25.61 -2.41 -83.78
C VAL A 1063 27.06 -2.82 -84.08
N GLU A 1064 27.38 -3.05 -85.36
CA GLU A 1064 28.77 -3.26 -85.78
C GLU A 1064 29.60 -1.98 -85.55
N LEU A 1065 30.75 -2.13 -84.90
CA LEU A 1065 31.72 -1.04 -84.71
C LEU A 1065 32.42 -0.73 -86.06
N PRO A 1066 32.44 0.55 -86.51
CA PRO A 1066 33.10 0.91 -87.77
C PRO A 1066 34.62 0.68 -87.72
N THR A 1067 35.16 -0.06 -88.68
CA THR A 1067 36.60 -0.40 -88.78
C THR A 1067 37.46 0.65 -89.50
N GLY A 1068 36.99 1.91 -89.55
CA GLY A 1068 37.68 3.02 -90.21
C GLY A 1068 38.40 3.96 -89.23
N LEU A 1069 39.73 4.04 -89.32
CA LEU A 1069 40.50 5.09 -88.62
C LEU A 1069 40.12 6.47 -89.14
N VAL A 1070 39.71 7.37 -88.24
CA VAL A 1070 39.48 8.79 -88.54
C VAL A 1070 40.78 9.56 -88.31
N ASP A 1071 41.22 10.31 -89.33
CA ASP A 1071 42.43 11.14 -89.31
C ASP A 1071 42.23 12.39 -88.44
N ALA A 1072 43.03 12.54 -87.38
CA ALA A 1072 42.96 13.62 -86.41
C ALA A 1072 43.76 14.89 -86.79
N SER A 1073 44.31 14.97 -88.01
CA SER A 1073 45.17 16.08 -88.44
C SER A 1073 44.45 17.40 -88.79
N SER A 1074 43.12 17.43 -88.84
CA SER A 1074 42.33 18.60 -89.30
C SER A 1074 41.61 19.40 -88.19
N LEU A 1075 41.77 19.04 -86.91
CA LEU A 1075 40.97 19.59 -85.79
C LEU A 1075 41.78 20.31 -84.69
N VAL A 1076 42.99 20.81 -84.98
CA VAL A 1076 43.82 21.53 -83.99
C VAL A 1076 44.35 22.89 -84.49
N ALA A 1077 43.89 23.97 -83.83
CA ALA A 1077 44.63 25.19 -83.44
C ALA A 1077 43.61 26.28 -83.00
N ALA A 1078 43.79 27.11 -81.97
CA ALA A 1078 44.76 27.24 -80.86
C ALA A 1078 44.05 28.11 -79.76
N GLY A 1079 44.52 28.31 -78.52
CA GLY A 1079 45.73 27.88 -77.81
C GLY A 1079 45.66 28.29 -76.31
N CYS A 1080 46.66 27.89 -75.53
CA CYS A 1080 46.75 28.02 -74.05
C CYS A 1080 47.20 29.44 -73.60
N PRO A 1081 47.08 29.86 -72.31
CA PRO A 1081 47.94 29.29 -71.25
C PRO A 1081 47.44 29.25 -69.78
N SER A 1082 47.99 28.27 -69.05
CA SER A 1082 48.42 28.27 -67.63
C SER A 1082 47.50 28.76 -66.49
N GLY A 1083 47.13 27.81 -65.62
CA GLY A 1083 47.10 28.00 -64.16
C GLY A 1083 45.75 28.37 -63.53
N VAL A 1084 45.18 27.43 -62.77
CA VAL A 1084 44.73 27.56 -61.37
C VAL A 1084 44.29 26.16 -60.90
N GLU A 1085 44.47 25.89 -59.60
CA GLU A 1085 44.21 24.60 -58.95
C GLU A 1085 42.71 24.25 -58.89
N ASN A 1086 42.39 22.95 -58.98
CA ASN A 1086 41.04 22.45 -58.76
C ASN A 1086 40.73 22.43 -57.26
N ARG A 1087 39.71 23.19 -56.83
CA ARG A 1087 39.20 23.17 -55.45
C ARG A 1087 38.06 22.17 -55.28
N PHE A 1088 38.08 21.40 -54.19
CA PHE A 1088 36.92 20.63 -53.72
C PHE A 1088 36.17 21.46 -52.67
N ALA A 1089 34.87 21.68 -52.85
CA ALA A 1089 34.07 22.53 -51.97
C ALA A 1089 33.18 21.68 -51.04
N VAL A 1090 33.64 21.47 -49.81
CA VAL A 1090 32.85 20.81 -48.75
C VAL A 1090 31.78 21.79 -48.24
N THR A 1091 30.51 21.39 -48.24
CA THR A 1091 29.37 22.24 -47.85
C THR A 1091 28.59 21.68 -46.65
N GLY A 1092 29.29 21.58 -45.51
CA GLY A 1092 28.72 21.34 -44.16
C GLY A 1092 28.76 19.87 -43.69
N ARG A 1093 28.73 19.58 -42.38
CA ARG A 1093 29.16 20.38 -41.21
C ARG A 1093 30.01 19.49 -40.28
N GLY A 1094 31.34 19.63 -40.34
CA GLY A 1094 32.30 19.23 -39.29
C GLY A 1094 32.56 17.73 -39.11
N GLY A 1095 33.84 17.32 -39.14
CA GLY A 1095 34.27 16.00 -38.65
C GLY A 1095 35.33 15.28 -39.48
N LEU A 1096 35.58 15.67 -40.73
CA LEU A 1096 36.56 15.01 -41.62
C LEU A 1096 37.60 16.03 -42.13
N PRO A 1097 38.91 15.69 -42.15
CA PRO A 1097 39.92 16.54 -42.76
C PRO A 1097 39.77 16.60 -44.30
N PRO A 1098 40.15 17.72 -44.94
CA PRO A 1098 39.99 17.92 -46.39
C PRO A 1098 40.98 17.12 -47.25
N SER A 1099 41.91 16.38 -46.65
CA SER A 1099 42.95 15.60 -47.33
C SER A 1099 43.09 14.20 -46.68
N PRO A 1100 43.24 13.10 -47.46
CA PRO A 1100 43.30 11.73 -46.92
C PRO A 1100 44.49 11.39 -45.99
N GLY A 1101 45.43 12.33 -45.77
CA GLY A 1101 46.62 12.11 -44.95
C GLY A 1101 46.59 12.77 -43.57
N ASP A 1102 45.58 13.58 -43.27
CA ASP A 1102 45.53 14.37 -42.02
C ASP A 1102 44.75 13.65 -40.90
N LYS A 1103 45.07 13.98 -39.64
CA LYS A 1103 44.40 13.39 -38.47
C LYS A 1103 43.09 14.11 -38.13
N LEU A 1104 42.11 13.32 -37.65
CA LEU A 1104 40.79 13.77 -37.20
C LEU A 1104 40.87 14.61 -35.91
N SER A 1105 40.01 15.62 -35.79
CA SER A 1105 39.85 16.49 -34.61
C SER A 1105 38.39 16.48 -34.15
N SER A 1106 38.16 16.61 -32.84
CA SER A 1106 36.93 16.20 -32.16
C SER A 1106 36.13 17.37 -31.55
N ASP A 1107 35.68 18.32 -32.37
CA ASP A 1107 34.71 19.35 -31.94
C ASP A 1107 33.65 19.59 -33.00
N ALA A 1108 32.38 19.38 -32.63
CA ALA A 1108 31.21 19.62 -33.46
C ALA A 1108 30.23 20.56 -32.73
N LEU A 1109 29.78 21.62 -33.41
CA LEU A 1109 28.81 22.57 -32.86
C LEU A 1109 27.57 22.68 -33.74
N LEU A 1110 26.41 22.53 -33.10
CA LEU A 1110 25.08 22.64 -33.69
C LEU A 1110 24.78 24.07 -34.16
N THR A 1111 23.86 24.21 -35.13
CA THR A 1111 22.60 25.01 -34.97
C THR A 1111 21.75 25.08 -36.24
N ASP A 1112 20.48 24.68 -36.08
CA ASP A 1112 19.22 25.24 -36.60
C ASP A 1112 18.93 25.54 -38.08
N TRP A 1113 17.62 25.66 -38.31
CA TRP A 1113 16.90 25.47 -39.56
C TRP A 1113 16.69 26.75 -40.39
N ALA A 1114 16.41 26.53 -41.68
CA ALA A 1114 16.35 27.56 -42.70
C ALA A 1114 15.02 28.34 -42.74
N THR A 1115 15.11 29.60 -43.17
CA THR A 1115 14.01 30.36 -43.77
C THR A 1115 14.43 30.89 -45.14
N LEU A 1116 13.53 30.79 -46.13
CA LEU A 1116 13.74 31.17 -47.52
C LEU A 1116 12.98 32.47 -47.85
N GLN A 1117 13.65 33.48 -48.40
CA GLN A 1117 13.18 34.33 -49.53
C GLN A 1117 14.22 35.40 -49.95
N THR A 1118 14.76 35.24 -51.18
CA THR A 1118 14.74 36.14 -52.38
C THR A 1118 14.79 37.70 -52.22
N PRO A 1119 15.24 38.48 -53.23
CA PRO A 1119 16.61 39.03 -53.27
C PRO A 1119 16.64 40.56 -53.54
N GLU A 1120 17.79 41.10 -53.98
CA GLU A 1120 18.01 42.50 -54.43
C GLU A 1120 18.03 43.56 -53.28
N THR A 1121 18.74 44.70 -53.35
CA THR A 1121 19.57 45.29 -54.41
C THR A 1121 20.79 46.08 -53.85
N GLN A 1122 21.88 46.05 -54.61
CA GLN A 1122 22.96 47.04 -54.82
C GLN A 1122 23.18 48.29 -53.91
N ASN A 1123 24.49 48.62 -53.81
CA ASN A 1123 25.11 49.96 -53.70
C ASN A 1123 25.06 50.73 -52.36
N ARG A 1124 26.21 50.78 -51.66
CA ARG A 1124 27.17 51.89 -51.85
C ARG A 1124 28.57 51.59 -51.32
N ALA A 1125 29.57 52.26 -51.89
CA ALA A 1125 31.00 52.06 -51.67
C ALA A 1125 31.65 53.14 -50.77
N ALA A 1126 32.94 52.91 -50.48
CA ALA A 1126 33.97 53.84 -49.97
C ALA A 1126 33.95 54.10 -48.44
N VAL A 1127 35.08 54.11 -47.72
CA VAL A 1127 36.38 54.74 -48.00
C VAL A 1127 37.56 54.03 -47.29
N GLU A 1128 38.69 53.92 -48.00
CA GLU A 1128 40.07 53.48 -47.60
C GLU A 1128 40.85 54.55 -46.77
N PRO A 1129 42.15 54.43 -46.37
CA PRO A 1129 43.09 53.29 -46.28
C PRO A 1129 44.03 53.29 -45.01
N ALA A 1130 45.03 52.37 -45.01
CA ALA A 1130 46.42 52.51 -44.46
C ALA A 1130 46.79 52.15 -42.98
N ILE A 1131 47.33 50.91 -42.78
CA ILE A 1131 48.77 50.53 -42.57
C ILE A 1131 49.62 51.38 -41.55
N PRO A 1132 50.53 50.83 -40.66
CA PRO A 1132 51.20 49.51 -40.64
C PRO A 1132 51.33 48.74 -39.27
N LYS A 1133 51.84 47.49 -39.36
CA LYS A 1133 52.64 46.65 -38.41
C LYS A 1133 52.93 47.19 -36.98
N ALA A 1134 52.86 46.41 -35.89
CA ALA A 1134 53.75 45.25 -35.66
C ALA A 1134 53.39 44.37 -34.42
N ASP A 1135 53.68 43.08 -34.54
CA ASP A 1135 54.16 42.07 -33.56
C ASP A 1135 53.76 42.13 -32.06
N ARG A 1136 53.22 41.01 -31.53
CA ARG A 1136 53.26 40.63 -30.09
C ARG A 1136 52.81 39.19 -29.81
N THR A 1137 53.81 38.34 -29.52
CA THR A 1137 53.86 37.36 -28.40
C THR A 1137 52.56 36.71 -27.89
N THR A 1138 52.46 35.39 -28.07
CA THR A 1138 51.48 34.48 -27.45
C THR A 1138 51.60 34.41 -25.92
N THR A 1139 50.46 34.31 -25.22
CA THR A 1139 50.38 33.88 -23.81
C THR A 1139 49.54 32.58 -23.74
N PRO A 1140 49.94 31.53 -23.02
CA PRO A 1140 49.13 30.32 -22.88
C PRO A 1140 47.93 30.55 -21.94
N VAL A 1141 46.81 29.91 -22.23
CA VAL A 1141 45.65 29.82 -21.32
C VAL A 1141 45.74 28.50 -20.55
N GLU A 1142 45.55 28.53 -19.22
CA GLU A 1142 45.57 27.33 -18.39
C GLU A 1142 44.33 26.45 -18.59
N PRO A 1143 44.43 25.10 -18.40
CA PRO A 1143 43.28 24.21 -18.50
C PRO A 1143 42.31 24.36 -17.33
N ILE A 1144 41.02 24.14 -17.59
CA ILE A 1144 39.98 24.05 -16.55
C ILE A 1144 40.19 22.76 -15.74
N GLN A 1145 40.00 22.83 -14.42
CA GLN A 1145 40.31 21.76 -13.46
C GLN A 1145 39.02 21.28 -12.77
N GLU A 1146 38.83 19.96 -12.67
CA GLU A 1146 37.62 19.35 -12.10
C GLU A 1146 37.51 19.55 -10.58
N ALA A 1147 36.32 19.92 -10.09
CA ALA A 1147 36.10 20.15 -8.67
C ALA A 1147 36.11 18.85 -7.85
N THR A 1148 36.89 18.84 -6.77
CA THR A 1148 37.12 17.66 -5.91
C THR A 1148 36.39 17.74 -4.57
N SER A 1149 35.75 18.87 -4.26
CA SER A 1149 34.98 19.09 -3.04
C SER A 1149 33.92 20.19 -3.22
N TRP A 1150 33.02 20.31 -2.24
CA TRP A 1150 32.02 21.37 -2.18
C TRP A 1150 31.97 21.99 -0.77
N GLN A 1151 31.68 23.29 -0.70
CA GLN A 1151 31.67 24.06 0.54
C GLN A 1151 30.52 25.08 0.54
N PHE A 1152 30.00 25.44 1.70
CA PHE A 1152 29.05 26.55 1.83
C PHE A 1152 29.78 27.89 1.93
N ASP A 1153 29.26 28.91 1.25
CA ASP A 1153 29.69 30.29 1.45
C ASP A 1153 29.00 30.97 2.64
N ARG A 1154 29.26 32.27 2.80
CA ARG A 1154 28.79 33.09 3.93
C ARG A 1154 27.28 33.29 3.93
N ASP A 1155 26.65 33.09 2.78
CA ASP A 1155 25.22 33.28 2.52
C ASP A 1155 24.49 31.91 2.43
N GLY A 1156 25.18 30.82 2.76
CA GLY A 1156 24.64 29.46 2.78
C GLY A 1156 24.58 28.77 1.42
N LYS A 1157 25.24 29.30 0.39
CA LYS A 1157 25.22 28.74 -0.97
C LYS A 1157 26.38 27.77 -1.20
N VAL A 1158 26.11 26.67 -1.88
CA VAL A 1158 27.12 25.66 -2.24
C VAL A 1158 28.04 26.17 -3.37
N ILE A 1159 29.34 26.09 -3.14
CA ILE A 1159 30.43 26.37 -4.08
C ILE A 1159 31.26 25.10 -4.29
N LEU A 1160 31.49 24.73 -5.54
CA LEU A 1160 32.39 23.64 -5.94
C LEU A 1160 33.85 24.16 -5.96
N THR A 1161 34.80 23.38 -5.44
CA THR A 1161 36.21 23.78 -5.27
C THR A 1161 37.18 22.63 -5.49
N THR A 1162 38.41 22.94 -5.91
CA THR A 1162 39.54 22.01 -6.07
C THR A 1162 40.43 21.92 -4.82
N ALA A 1163 40.24 22.83 -3.86
CA ALA A 1163 41.11 22.95 -2.68
C ALA A 1163 40.61 22.11 -1.48
N PRO A 1164 41.48 21.37 -0.77
CA PRO A 1164 41.10 20.64 0.44
C PRO A 1164 40.77 21.59 1.61
N LEU A 1165 39.89 21.13 2.50
CA LEU A 1165 39.38 21.89 3.65
C LEU A 1165 40.48 22.52 4.49
N ALA A 1166 40.47 23.86 4.60
CA ALA A 1166 41.36 24.60 5.48
C ALA A 1166 41.02 24.35 6.96
N THR A 1167 41.74 23.42 7.58
CA THR A 1167 41.53 23.00 8.98
C THR A 1167 41.86 24.11 9.99
N THR A 1168 40.89 24.94 10.38
CA THR A 1168 40.97 25.73 11.63
C THR A 1168 39.63 25.97 12.31
N ARG A 1169 39.27 25.12 13.26
CA ARG A 1169 39.12 25.50 14.69
C ARG A 1169 38.97 24.24 15.54
N ARG A 1170 39.90 24.03 16.49
CA ARG A 1170 39.74 23.00 17.53
C ARG A 1170 38.60 23.41 18.44
N TYR A 1171 37.53 22.62 18.46
CA TYR A 1171 36.57 22.66 19.56
C TYR A 1171 37.14 21.78 20.69
N ASN A 1172 37.62 22.40 21.78
CA ASN A 1172 38.01 21.65 22.97
C ASN A 1172 36.74 21.19 23.70
N PRO A 1173 36.48 19.88 23.86
CA PRO A 1173 35.41 19.42 24.73
C PRO A 1173 35.75 19.74 26.20
N PRO A 1174 34.78 20.14 27.04
CA PRO A 1174 34.98 20.24 28.48
C PRO A 1174 35.24 18.85 29.08
N THR A 1175 36.09 18.81 30.09
CA THR A 1175 36.45 17.59 30.83
C THR A 1175 35.32 17.11 31.76
N SER A 1176 35.27 15.79 31.94
CA SER A 1176 34.67 15.02 33.05
C SER A 1176 33.15 15.14 33.31
N CYS A 1177 32.47 14.01 33.23
CA CYS A 1177 32.08 13.27 34.45
C CYS A 1177 31.90 11.77 34.16
N GLN A 1178 32.58 10.91 34.93
CA GLN A 1178 32.13 9.53 35.16
C GLN A 1178 31.33 9.49 36.46
N GLY A 1179 30.34 8.61 36.55
CA GLY A 1179 29.64 8.33 37.80
C GLY A 1179 28.53 7.29 37.63
N SER A 1180 28.81 6.09 38.16
CA SER A 1180 27.87 5.05 38.62
C SER A 1180 26.64 4.72 37.76
#